data_AF-A0A8H4HDJ1-F1
#
_entry.id   AF-A0A8H4HDJ1-F1
#
_cell.length_a   1.000
_cell.length_b   1.000
_cell.length_c   1.000
_cell.angle_alpha   90.00
_cell.angle_beta   90.00
_cell.angle_gamma   90.00
#
_symmetry.space_group_name_H-M   'P 1'
#
loop_
_entity.id
_entity.type
_entity.pdbx_description
1 polymer ?
#
loop_
_entity_poly.entity_id
_entity_poly.type
_entity_poly.pdbx_seq_one_letter_code
_entity_poly.pdbx_strand_id
1 'polypeptide(L)'
;MAGVSPVVSAIERAQTAFLTNTTTSSHASRNAFSGSPPLSSPNWKLRQLYGLYKMLTNHAEELVQSLSEYYFFPPKSYYQELALVLADIGQHYANVAKDGAAKAKQSTWGTVKQRYVPVGVSLLLFDAANPIRFLFGSLASNIAVGNTVIVANLSSDASNQFWLRLKQELPKYLDSEATIILESFNPGLSLLDKVALVSLFAERPESYPGILNRPNTQFISAKATSVVMVDEGSKSYEQVTSEILESFAFRRLRPESTNAVFVRDTEFLSFKDTFRTLSVEPGPDPALAKSLNTVEALSHLSPAVYSIELSAMLGRTKEVDINAVFDMADSAGVLLVISYRSIDQVIEALNNLKQPLKLLTFLAANTKDNSDYFEKWTNSEFFSVGPLRPAVPYAGSGTLFPARIFGKTRTFLSGSGIELKQSFEDVAKHVEASVRKPKEAPNQTLDFFGYMQRVVVGAAVFIMGVSFSGICICTRCRASHHKCDEKQPRCGRCQRLNLECEPANFIVASDWCQFATDPSSLEDDRPGPASTWDVFNNSLSPLPQLVSCTTPRPDSQTPLSLDAEKVTLIQAYQNGVGAWMDLFDDEANFQRTLVKRALRSPLLMSAICALTARHIGMVDEGGDVWKPVAVQYYGDSLRQLIASLNCPTSYPADSLAATILLSSYELLASPGLDHRRHVSGALTLIRTHGCRASSEGLMAAAFWVYARQDIAMALVHECPTLLPPDEWGVSWDERETREGQLGNQMVWLLARVIAHTFRSTTGQSVQALSEGRASLIEQLDVWHERLPESFRGTAFGPPLEEGSLPRWFAVPSTGKESPNTTLTWNELKGFSRCDVYASFSPPPTTCRGV
;
A
#
# COMPACT_ATOMS: atom_id res chain seq x y z
N MET A 1 -41.03 -38.38 -36.29
CA MET A 1 -39.99 -37.34 -36.43
C MET A 1 -39.90 -36.62 -35.09
N ALA A 2 -38.89 -36.94 -34.28
CA ALA A 2 -38.75 -36.37 -32.94
C ALA A 2 -38.46 -34.86 -33.06
N GLY A 3 -39.33 -34.04 -32.47
CA GLY A 3 -39.15 -32.58 -32.45
C GLY A 3 -37.81 -32.22 -31.82
N VAL A 4 -37.09 -31.30 -32.45
CA VAL A 4 -35.83 -30.76 -31.95
C VAL A 4 -36.07 -30.21 -30.53
N SER A 5 -35.25 -30.61 -29.55
CA SER A 5 -35.37 -30.15 -28.16
C SER A 5 -35.42 -28.61 -28.10
N PRO A 6 -36.29 -27.99 -27.28
CA PRO A 6 -36.39 -26.53 -27.14
C PRO A 6 -35.05 -25.85 -26.87
N VAL A 7 -34.15 -26.54 -26.15
CA VAL A 7 -32.79 -26.09 -25.86
C VAL A 7 -31.93 -26.02 -27.12
N VAL A 8 -31.99 -27.06 -27.97
CA VAL A 8 -31.24 -27.11 -29.24
C VAL A 8 -31.69 -25.98 -30.16
N SER A 9 -33.02 -25.81 -30.29
CA SER A 9 -33.60 -24.73 -31.10
C SER A 9 -33.24 -23.34 -30.56
N ALA A 10 -33.17 -23.16 -29.24
CA ALA A 10 -32.74 -21.91 -28.63
C ALA A 10 -31.27 -21.58 -28.94
N ILE A 11 -30.37 -22.56 -28.86
CA ILE A 11 -28.95 -22.37 -29.17
C ILE A 11 -28.73 -22.04 -30.65
N GLU A 12 -29.40 -22.75 -31.56
CA GLU A 12 -29.32 -22.50 -33.01
C GLU A 12 -29.86 -21.12 -33.40
N ARG A 13 -30.99 -20.71 -32.80
CA ARG A 13 -31.54 -19.35 -32.97
C ARG A 13 -30.58 -18.28 -32.45
N ALA A 14 -30.03 -18.46 -31.25
CA ALA A 14 -29.07 -17.53 -30.66
C ALA A 14 -27.80 -17.36 -31.52
N GLN A 15 -27.25 -18.46 -32.03
CA GLN A 15 -26.09 -18.43 -32.91
C GLN A 15 -26.40 -17.69 -34.22
N THR A 16 -27.56 -17.97 -34.81
CA THR A 16 -28.02 -17.30 -36.03
C THR A 16 -28.18 -15.80 -35.81
N ALA A 17 -28.88 -15.40 -34.74
CA ALA A 17 -29.09 -14.00 -34.36
C ALA A 17 -27.77 -13.25 -34.11
N PHE A 18 -26.78 -13.90 -33.50
CA PHE A 18 -25.46 -13.29 -33.31
C PHE A 18 -24.75 -13.03 -34.64
N LEU A 19 -24.76 -14.02 -35.55
CA LEU A 19 -24.06 -13.93 -36.85
C LEU A 19 -24.71 -12.92 -37.81
N THR A 20 -26.05 -12.87 -37.86
CA THR A 20 -26.79 -11.93 -38.71
C THR A 20 -26.62 -10.48 -38.24
N ASN A 21 -26.57 -10.26 -36.93
CA ASN A 21 -26.49 -8.92 -36.34
C ASN A 21 -25.06 -8.39 -36.17
N THR A 22 -24.01 -9.17 -36.49
CA THR A 22 -22.60 -8.74 -36.39
C THR A 22 -21.93 -8.49 -37.75
N THR A 23 -22.45 -9.03 -38.85
CA THR A 23 -21.82 -9.01 -40.18
C THR A 23 -22.19 -7.82 -41.08
N THR A 24 -23.07 -6.92 -40.63
CA THR A 24 -23.62 -5.82 -41.45
C THR A 24 -22.74 -4.56 -41.58
N SER A 25 -21.41 -4.68 -41.55
CA SER A 25 -20.51 -3.52 -41.71
C SER A 25 -20.11 -3.17 -43.15
N SER A 26 -20.54 -3.91 -44.18
CA SER A 26 -20.16 -3.65 -45.59
C SER A 26 -21.31 -3.33 -46.56
N HIS A 27 -22.57 -3.41 -46.13
CA HIS A 27 -23.74 -3.07 -46.97
C HIS A 27 -24.70 -2.08 -46.29
N ALA A 28 -24.14 -1.04 -45.65
CA ALA A 28 -24.90 -0.01 -44.94
C ALA A 28 -25.68 0.98 -45.83
N SER A 29 -26.24 0.58 -46.98
CA SER A 29 -26.87 1.55 -47.90
C SER A 29 -28.18 1.15 -48.57
N ARG A 30 -28.82 0.01 -48.28
CA ARG A 30 -30.10 -0.30 -48.97
C ARG A 30 -31.33 -0.69 -48.17
N ASN A 31 -31.25 -1.13 -46.91
CA ASN A 31 -32.46 -1.47 -46.13
C ASN A 31 -32.50 -0.78 -44.76
N ALA A 32 -32.49 0.55 -44.74
CA ALA A 32 -32.66 1.38 -43.55
C ALA A 32 -34.09 1.35 -42.94
N PHE A 33 -34.92 0.37 -43.30
CA PHE A 33 -36.35 0.33 -42.95
C PHE A 33 -36.84 -1.03 -42.40
N SER A 34 -35.93 -1.93 -41.99
CA SER A 34 -36.29 -3.16 -41.24
C SER A 34 -35.48 -3.30 -39.94
N GLY A 35 -35.59 -2.27 -39.09
CA GLY A 35 -35.87 -2.45 -37.67
C GLY A 35 -34.73 -2.36 -36.65
N SER A 36 -33.73 -3.22 -36.73
CA SER A 36 -32.81 -3.43 -35.59
C SER A 36 -31.36 -3.07 -35.92
N PRO A 37 -30.74 -2.11 -35.19
CA PRO A 37 -29.31 -1.85 -35.31
C PRO A 37 -28.49 -3.11 -34.91
N PRO A 38 -27.27 -3.29 -35.44
CA PRO A 38 -26.44 -4.44 -35.10
C PRO A 38 -26.16 -4.52 -33.59
N LEU A 39 -25.95 -5.73 -33.05
CA LEU A 39 -25.68 -5.98 -31.61
C LEU A 39 -24.50 -5.15 -31.07
N SER A 40 -23.56 -4.81 -31.95
CA SER A 40 -22.38 -3.98 -31.66
C SER A 40 -22.69 -2.47 -31.60
N SER A 41 -23.86 -2.03 -32.06
CA SER A 41 -24.27 -0.63 -32.09
C SER A 41 -24.57 -0.10 -30.69
N PRO A 42 -23.98 1.03 -30.27
CA PRO A 42 -24.33 1.69 -29.00
C PRO A 42 -25.84 1.97 -28.88
N ASN A 43 -26.50 2.31 -29.98
CA ASN A 43 -27.94 2.59 -29.98
C ASN A 43 -28.79 1.35 -29.69
N TRP A 44 -28.39 0.17 -30.19
CA TRP A 44 -29.07 -1.08 -29.84
C TRP A 44 -28.92 -1.34 -28.35
N LYS A 45 -27.69 -1.30 -27.83
CA LYS A 45 -27.37 -1.55 -26.42
C LYS A 45 -28.13 -0.62 -25.46
N LEU A 46 -28.16 0.68 -25.76
CA LEU A 46 -28.89 1.66 -24.95
C LEU A 46 -30.39 1.39 -24.96
N ARG A 47 -30.99 1.04 -26.10
CA ARG A 47 -32.41 0.66 -26.18
C ARG A 47 -32.71 -0.57 -25.35
N GLN A 48 -31.86 -1.59 -25.40
CA GLN A 48 -32.03 -2.82 -24.63
C GLN A 48 -31.88 -2.57 -23.13
N LEU A 49 -30.87 -1.82 -22.68
CA LEU A 49 -30.69 -1.47 -21.27
C LEU A 49 -31.87 -0.63 -20.73
N TYR A 50 -32.37 0.31 -21.53
CA TYR A 50 -33.57 1.07 -21.19
C TYR A 50 -34.84 0.20 -21.17
N GLY A 51 -34.97 -0.73 -22.12
CA GLY A 51 -36.05 -1.71 -22.14
C GLY A 51 -36.03 -2.60 -20.90
N LEU A 52 -34.86 -3.07 -20.49
CA LEU A 52 -34.68 -3.85 -19.26
C LEU A 52 -35.07 -3.04 -18.02
N TYR A 53 -34.60 -1.79 -17.91
CA TYR A 53 -35.03 -0.86 -16.86
C TYR A 53 -36.56 -0.72 -16.83
N LYS A 54 -37.19 -0.47 -17.98
CA LYS A 54 -38.65 -0.30 -18.08
C LYS A 54 -39.42 -1.55 -17.71
N MET A 55 -38.98 -2.73 -18.14
CA MET A 55 -39.58 -4.00 -17.77
C MET A 55 -39.59 -4.16 -16.25
N LEU A 56 -38.41 -3.96 -15.64
CA LEU A 56 -38.25 -4.10 -14.19
C LEU A 56 -39.06 -3.10 -13.40
N THR A 57 -39.17 -1.84 -13.84
CA THR A 57 -39.98 -0.84 -13.13
C THR A 57 -41.47 -1.05 -13.32
N ASN A 58 -41.91 -1.53 -14.49
CA ASN A 58 -43.33 -1.71 -14.80
C ASN A 58 -43.91 -2.98 -14.17
N HIS A 59 -43.08 -4.00 -13.95
CA HIS A 59 -43.49 -5.31 -13.43
C HIS A 59 -42.83 -5.64 -12.07
N ALA A 60 -42.34 -4.63 -11.35
CA ALA A 60 -41.62 -4.80 -10.10
C ALA A 60 -42.45 -5.56 -9.06
N GLU A 61 -43.72 -5.19 -8.92
CA GLU A 61 -44.64 -5.75 -7.94
C GLU A 61 -44.91 -7.23 -8.21
N GLU A 62 -45.26 -7.60 -9.44
CA GLU A 62 -45.58 -8.98 -9.79
C GLU A 62 -44.36 -9.90 -9.69
N LEU A 63 -43.18 -9.41 -10.10
CA LEU A 63 -41.92 -10.17 -10.00
C LEU A 63 -41.51 -10.38 -8.54
N VAL A 64 -41.59 -9.32 -7.72
CA VAL A 64 -41.25 -9.38 -6.29
C VAL A 64 -42.24 -10.27 -5.53
N GLN A 65 -43.53 -10.15 -5.80
CA GLN A 65 -44.56 -10.96 -5.16
C GLN A 65 -44.37 -12.44 -5.49
N SER A 66 -44.13 -12.77 -6.77
CA SER A 66 -43.90 -14.15 -7.20
C SER A 66 -42.70 -14.80 -6.49
N LEU A 67 -41.63 -14.04 -6.25
CA LEU A 67 -40.45 -14.52 -5.54
C LEU A 67 -40.64 -14.60 -4.04
N SER A 68 -41.35 -13.62 -3.45
CA SER A 68 -41.68 -13.61 -2.03
C SER A 68 -42.51 -14.82 -1.64
N GLU A 69 -43.50 -15.18 -2.47
CA GLU A 69 -44.35 -16.36 -2.26
C GLU A 69 -43.57 -17.67 -2.44
N TYR A 70 -42.66 -17.72 -3.41
CA TYR A 70 -41.92 -18.94 -3.73
C TYR A 70 -40.82 -19.26 -2.70
N TYR A 71 -40.03 -18.25 -2.31
CA TYR A 71 -38.89 -18.41 -1.41
C TYR A 71 -39.19 -18.01 0.04
N PHE A 72 -40.44 -17.62 0.33
CA PHE A 72 -40.91 -17.20 1.66
C PHE A 72 -40.06 -16.08 2.29
N PHE A 73 -39.58 -15.15 1.46
CA PHE A 73 -38.74 -14.04 1.89
C PHE A 73 -39.51 -12.71 1.75
N PRO A 74 -39.37 -11.74 2.67
CA PRO A 74 -40.20 -10.53 2.65
C PRO A 74 -40.09 -9.72 1.34
N PRO A 75 -41.20 -9.19 0.78
CA PRO A 75 -41.18 -8.40 -0.45
C PRO A 75 -40.22 -7.21 -0.39
N LYS A 76 -40.17 -6.52 0.76
CA LYS A 76 -39.28 -5.38 1.02
C LYS A 76 -37.83 -5.70 0.68
N SER A 77 -37.38 -6.92 0.95
CA SER A 77 -36.00 -7.34 0.71
C SER A 77 -35.70 -7.50 -0.78
N TYR A 78 -36.63 -8.05 -1.55
CA TYR A 78 -36.48 -8.13 -3.01
C TYR A 78 -36.55 -6.76 -3.69
N TYR A 79 -37.34 -5.82 -3.16
CA TYR A 79 -37.30 -4.43 -3.63
C TYR A 79 -35.94 -3.78 -3.40
N GLN A 80 -35.26 -4.08 -2.29
CA GLN A 80 -33.89 -3.60 -2.07
C GLN A 80 -32.91 -4.20 -3.09
N GLU A 81 -33.02 -5.50 -3.40
CA GLU A 81 -32.20 -6.11 -4.46
C GLU A 81 -32.49 -5.50 -5.83
N LEU A 82 -33.76 -5.24 -6.13
CA LEU A 82 -34.17 -4.61 -7.37
C LEU A 82 -33.60 -3.19 -7.49
N ALA A 83 -33.58 -2.41 -6.39
CA ALA A 83 -32.98 -1.08 -6.38
C ALA A 83 -31.47 -1.13 -6.71
N LEU A 84 -30.73 -2.11 -6.17
CA LEU A 84 -29.31 -2.31 -6.49
C LEU A 84 -29.11 -2.68 -7.97
N VAL A 85 -29.96 -3.55 -8.52
CA VAL A 85 -29.95 -3.93 -9.94
C VAL A 85 -30.28 -2.73 -10.84
N LEU A 86 -31.24 -1.88 -10.47
CA LEU A 86 -31.59 -0.70 -11.25
C LEU A 86 -30.45 0.33 -11.26
N ALA A 87 -29.76 0.50 -10.13
CA ALA A 87 -28.53 1.31 -10.07
C ALA A 87 -27.45 0.74 -10.99
N ASP A 88 -27.27 -0.59 -10.99
CA ASP A 88 -26.33 -1.31 -11.87
C ASP A 88 -26.64 -1.09 -13.36
N ILE A 89 -27.91 -1.23 -13.75
CA ILE A 89 -28.38 -0.97 -15.12
C ILE A 89 -28.12 0.49 -15.51
N GLY A 90 -28.39 1.44 -14.60
CA GLY A 90 -28.12 2.86 -14.83
C GLY A 90 -26.65 3.14 -15.10
N GLN A 91 -25.76 2.47 -14.35
CA GLN A 91 -24.31 2.58 -14.56
C GLN A 91 -23.87 1.99 -15.91
N HIS A 92 -24.37 0.80 -16.29
CA HIS A 92 -24.12 0.22 -17.61
C HIS A 92 -24.63 1.11 -18.74
N TYR A 93 -25.83 1.70 -18.58
CA TYR A 93 -26.40 2.63 -19.55
C TYR A 93 -25.51 3.87 -19.74
N ALA A 94 -25.11 4.49 -18.63
CA ALA A 94 -24.21 5.64 -18.65
C ALA A 94 -22.86 5.29 -19.29
N ASN A 95 -22.33 4.09 -19.02
CA ASN A 95 -21.08 3.62 -19.61
C ASN A 95 -21.19 3.43 -21.13
N VAL A 96 -22.24 2.77 -21.61
CA VAL A 96 -22.48 2.58 -23.06
C VAL A 96 -22.71 3.92 -23.77
N ALA A 97 -23.43 4.84 -23.13
CA ALA A 97 -23.67 6.18 -23.68
C ALA A 97 -22.35 6.98 -23.79
N LYS A 98 -21.45 6.82 -22.81
CA LYS A 98 -20.11 7.41 -22.80
C LYS A 98 -19.12 6.69 -23.72
N ASP A 99 -19.32 5.42 -24.05
CA ASP A 99 -18.39 4.60 -24.86
C ASP A 99 -18.34 4.99 -26.35
N GLY A 100 -19.25 5.88 -26.81
CA GLY A 100 -19.05 6.67 -28.04
C GLY A 100 -17.87 7.66 -27.93
N ALA A 101 -17.43 7.93 -26.71
CA ALA A 101 -16.34 8.81 -26.30
C ALA A 101 -15.43 8.12 -25.27
N ALA A 102 -15.12 6.83 -25.45
CA ALA A 102 -14.17 6.13 -24.59
C ALA A 102 -12.89 6.97 -24.46
N LYS A 103 -12.59 7.44 -23.25
CA LYS A 103 -11.36 8.19 -22.97
C LYS A 103 -10.21 7.26 -23.27
N ALA A 104 -9.56 7.50 -24.41
CA ALA A 104 -8.26 6.98 -24.72
C ALA A 104 -7.38 7.19 -23.48
N LYS A 105 -6.90 6.12 -22.86
CA LYS A 105 -5.76 6.27 -21.95
C LYS A 105 -4.57 6.55 -22.85
N GLN A 106 -4.11 7.79 -22.81
CA GLN A 106 -2.90 8.20 -23.48
C GLN A 106 -1.76 7.49 -22.76
N SER A 107 -1.15 6.53 -23.43
CA SER A 107 0.09 5.91 -22.96
C SER A 107 1.25 6.55 -23.70
N THR A 108 2.45 6.43 -23.16
CA THR A 108 3.70 6.85 -23.82
C THR A 108 3.94 6.14 -25.16
N TRP A 109 3.23 5.05 -25.46
CA TRP A 109 3.37 4.22 -26.66
C TRP A 109 2.24 4.43 -27.68
N GLY A 110 1.40 5.45 -27.45
CA GLY A 110 0.23 5.76 -28.26
C GLY A 110 -1.07 5.60 -27.49
N THR A 111 -2.18 5.67 -28.21
CA THR A 111 -3.51 5.55 -27.62
C THR A 111 -3.84 4.08 -27.38
N VAL A 112 -3.92 3.67 -26.11
CA VAL A 112 -4.41 2.35 -25.73
C VAL A 112 -5.90 2.47 -25.47
N LYS A 113 -6.69 1.81 -26.33
CA LYS A 113 -8.13 1.64 -26.11
C LYS A 113 -8.41 0.19 -25.78
N GLN A 114 -8.63 -0.09 -24.50
CA GLN A 114 -9.15 -1.37 -24.08
C GLN A 114 -10.66 -1.36 -24.28
N ARG A 115 -11.18 -2.32 -25.04
CA ARG A 115 -12.61 -2.48 -25.29
C ARG A 115 -13.02 -3.91 -24.98
N TYR A 116 -14.14 -4.06 -24.28
CA TYR A 116 -14.77 -5.36 -24.12
C TYR A 116 -15.59 -5.65 -25.37
N VAL A 117 -15.28 -6.76 -26.03
CA VAL A 117 -16.01 -7.25 -27.20
C VAL A 117 -16.84 -8.47 -26.82
N PRO A 118 -17.97 -8.70 -27.49
CA PRO A 118 -18.83 -9.83 -27.18
C PRO A 118 -18.12 -11.17 -27.37
N VAL A 119 -18.47 -12.12 -26.49
CA VAL A 119 -18.01 -13.52 -26.57
C VAL A 119 -18.77 -14.30 -27.65
N GLY A 120 -19.99 -13.88 -27.98
CA GLY A 120 -20.91 -14.61 -28.86
C GLY A 120 -22.23 -14.89 -28.14
N VAL A 121 -22.55 -16.17 -27.97
CA VAL A 121 -23.69 -16.64 -27.18
C VAL A 121 -23.25 -16.92 -25.74
N SER A 122 -23.91 -16.28 -24.78
CA SER A 122 -23.72 -16.46 -23.33
C SER A 122 -24.94 -17.17 -22.74
N LEU A 123 -24.75 -18.31 -22.08
CA LEU A 123 -25.78 -19.07 -21.38
C LEU A 123 -25.67 -18.82 -19.88
N LEU A 124 -26.75 -18.33 -19.28
CA LEU A 124 -26.87 -18.05 -17.85
C LEU A 124 -27.79 -19.12 -17.22
N LEU A 125 -27.25 -19.91 -16.30
CA LEU A 125 -27.94 -21.00 -15.62
C LEU A 125 -28.16 -20.65 -14.15
N PHE A 126 -29.39 -20.76 -13.66
CA PHE A 126 -29.76 -20.35 -12.30
C PHE A 126 -30.34 -21.51 -11.49
N ASP A 127 -29.71 -21.77 -10.35
CA ASP A 127 -30.18 -22.61 -9.23
C ASP A 127 -30.04 -21.84 -7.90
N ALA A 128 -30.16 -20.51 -7.95
CA ALA A 128 -29.95 -19.63 -6.81
C ALA A 128 -31.28 -19.06 -6.29
N ALA A 129 -31.40 -18.92 -4.97
CA ALA A 129 -32.60 -18.39 -4.30
C ALA A 129 -32.91 -16.90 -4.61
N ASN A 130 -31.97 -16.16 -5.21
CA ASN A 130 -32.13 -14.74 -5.55
C ASN A 130 -31.96 -14.46 -7.05
N PRO A 131 -32.91 -14.86 -7.90
CA PRO A 131 -32.80 -14.65 -9.34
C PRO A 131 -32.79 -13.15 -9.70
N ILE A 132 -33.42 -12.23 -8.95
CA ILE A 132 -33.41 -10.79 -9.29
C ILE A 132 -31.97 -10.27 -9.41
N ARG A 133 -31.15 -10.51 -8.38
CA ARG A 133 -29.78 -10.00 -8.33
C ARG A 133 -28.92 -10.63 -9.42
N PHE A 134 -28.91 -11.95 -9.48
CA PHE A 134 -28.00 -12.68 -10.36
C PHE A 134 -28.43 -12.61 -11.83
N LEU A 135 -29.72 -12.69 -12.13
CA LEU A 135 -30.24 -12.70 -13.50
C LEU A 135 -30.13 -11.33 -14.14
N PHE A 136 -30.72 -10.30 -13.52
CA PHE A 136 -30.82 -9.00 -14.18
C PHE A 136 -29.50 -8.23 -14.18
N GLY A 137 -28.68 -8.37 -13.13
CA GLY A 137 -27.33 -7.80 -13.13
C GLY A 137 -26.44 -8.43 -14.21
N SER A 138 -26.45 -9.77 -14.35
CA SER A 138 -25.68 -10.44 -15.39
C SER A 138 -26.24 -10.17 -16.80
N LEU A 139 -27.56 -10.10 -16.97
CA LEU A 139 -28.20 -9.76 -18.23
C LEU A 139 -27.84 -8.33 -18.67
N ALA A 140 -27.89 -7.35 -17.76
CA ALA A 140 -27.50 -5.97 -18.04
C ALA A 140 -26.05 -5.88 -18.54
N SER A 141 -25.13 -6.59 -17.87
CA SER A 141 -23.74 -6.65 -18.30
C SER A 141 -23.56 -7.32 -19.66
N ASN A 142 -24.29 -8.40 -19.96
CA ASN A 142 -24.21 -9.06 -21.27
C ASN A 142 -24.74 -8.16 -22.40
N ILE A 143 -25.82 -7.42 -22.16
CA ILE A 143 -26.37 -6.43 -23.10
C ILE A 143 -25.36 -5.29 -23.34
N ALA A 144 -24.75 -4.76 -22.27
CA ALA A 144 -23.75 -3.69 -22.38
C ALA A 144 -22.54 -4.11 -23.24
N VAL A 145 -22.12 -5.37 -23.14
CA VAL A 145 -21.07 -5.95 -23.98
C VAL A 145 -21.56 -6.19 -25.42
N GLY A 146 -22.81 -6.62 -25.60
CA GLY A 146 -23.43 -6.94 -26.89
C GLY A 146 -23.45 -8.43 -27.22
N ASN A 147 -23.59 -9.29 -26.19
CA ASN A 147 -23.77 -10.73 -26.37
C ASN A 147 -25.22 -11.07 -26.73
N THR A 148 -25.40 -12.22 -27.38
CA THR A 148 -26.69 -12.90 -27.39
C THR A 148 -26.79 -13.75 -26.12
N VAL A 149 -27.91 -13.67 -25.41
CA VAL A 149 -28.06 -14.25 -24.06
C VAL A 149 -29.16 -15.31 -24.06
N ILE A 150 -28.85 -16.46 -23.47
CA ILE A 150 -29.84 -17.48 -23.13
C ILE A 150 -29.92 -17.54 -21.60
N VAL A 151 -31.11 -17.36 -21.04
CA VAL A 151 -31.37 -17.43 -19.61
C VAL A 151 -32.15 -18.72 -19.34
N ALA A 152 -31.65 -19.55 -18.42
CA ALA A 152 -32.24 -20.85 -18.13
C ALA A 152 -32.34 -21.11 -16.62
N ASN A 153 -33.52 -21.53 -16.18
CA ASN A 153 -33.74 -22.05 -14.85
C ASN A 153 -33.32 -23.53 -14.78
N LEU A 154 -32.51 -23.90 -13.79
CA LEU A 154 -32.13 -25.30 -13.54
C LEU A 154 -33.13 -26.05 -12.66
N SER A 155 -34.01 -25.33 -11.95
CA SER A 155 -35.08 -25.98 -11.20
C SER A 155 -36.04 -26.69 -12.16
N SER A 156 -36.44 -27.92 -11.80
CA SER A 156 -37.44 -28.70 -12.52
C SER A 156 -38.88 -28.18 -12.34
N ASP A 157 -39.06 -27.14 -11.52
CA ASP A 157 -40.36 -26.57 -11.23
C ASP A 157 -40.81 -25.60 -12.34
N ALA A 158 -41.43 -26.16 -13.37
CA ALA A 158 -42.03 -25.41 -14.48
C ALA A 158 -43.23 -24.53 -14.05
N SER A 159 -43.71 -24.64 -12.80
CA SER A 159 -44.85 -23.86 -12.29
C SER A 159 -44.45 -22.54 -11.63
N ASN A 160 -43.14 -22.25 -11.55
CA ASN A 160 -42.62 -21.05 -10.92
C ASN A 160 -43.12 -19.78 -11.65
N GLN A 161 -44.00 -19.02 -10.96
CA GLN A 161 -44.68 -17.85 -11.51
C GLN A 161 -43.71 -16.73 -11.94
N PHE A 162 -42.57 -16.60 -11.26
CA PHE A 162 -41.54 -15.63 -11.64
C PHE A 162 -41.01 -15.91 -13.05
N TRP A 163 -40.67 -17.17 -13.36
CA TRP A 163 -40.12 -17.55 -14.66
C TRP A 163 -41.18 -17.48 -15.79
N LEU A 164 -42.41 -17.89 -15.49
CA LEU A 164 -43.55 -17.77 -16.42
C LEU A 164 -43.81 -16.31 -16.80
N ARG A 165 -43.88 -15.43 -15.79
CA ARG A 165 -44.06 -13.99 -15.99
C ARG A 165 -42.89 -13.40 -16.76
N LEU A 166 -41.65 -13.77 -16.41
CA LEU A 166 -40.47 -13.28 -17.09
C LEU A 166 -40.47 -13.63 -18.58
N LYS A 167 -40.83 -14.87 -18.95
CA LYS A 167 -40.96 -15.28 -20.35
C LYS A 167 -42.07 -14.55 -21.10
N GLN A 168 -43.17 -14.21 -20.42
CA GLN A 168 -44.26 -13.44 -21.00
C GLN A 168 -43.90 -11.96 -21.23
N GLU A 169 -43.24 -11.33 -20.26
CA GLU A 169 -43.02 -9.89 -20.26
C GLU A 169 -41.71 -9.47 -20.91
N LEU A 170 -40.59 -10.16 -20.67
CA LEU A 170 -39.26 -9.73 -21.16
C LEU A 170 -39.20 -9.52 -22.69
N PRO A 171 -39.79 -10.37 -23.55
CA PRO A 171 -39.77 -10.18 -25.00
C PRO A 171 -40.53 -8.94 -25.49
N LYS A 172 -41.40 -8.34 -24.66
CA LYS A 172 -42.09 -7.08 -25.01
C LYS A 172 -41.17 -5.87 -24.90
N TYR A 173 -40.07 -5.98 -24.15
CA TYR A 173 -39.15 -4.89 -23.86
C TYR A 173 -37.76 -5.10 -24.47
N LEU A 174 -37.33 -6.36 -24.65
CA LEU A 174 -36.04 -6.74 -25.22
C LEU A 174 -36.19 -7.41 -26.58
N ASP A 175 -35.11 -7.40 -27.35
CA ASP A 175 -34.99 -8.11 -28.62
C ASP A 175 -35.05 -9.63 -28.38
N SER A 176 -36.15 -10.25 -28.81
CA SER A 176 -36.46 -11.67 -28.59
C SER A 176 -35.52 -12.63 -29.32
N GLU A 177 -34.81 -12.16 -30.34
CA GLU A 177 -33.80 -12.95 -31.05
C GLU A 177 -32.44 -12.87 -30.34
N ALA A 178 -32.17 -11.79 -29.62
CA ALA A 178 -30.93 -11.59 -28.87
C ALA A 178 -31.00 -12.06 -27.40
N THR A 179 -32.20 -12.15 -26.82
CA THR A 179 -32.43 -12.57 -25.44
C THR A 179 -33.50 -13.65 -25.37
N ILE A 180 -33.09 -14.89 -25.06
CA ILE A 180 -33.96 -16.07 -25.05
C ILE A 180 -34.12 -16.56 -23.60
N ILE A 181 -35.36 -16.81 -23.16
CA ILE A 181 -35.65 -17.38 -21.83
C ILE A 181 -36.14 -18.83 -21.97
N LEU A 182 -35.61 -19.70 -21.12
CA LEU A 182 -36.03 -21.08 -20.93
C LEU A 182 -36.52 -21.27 -19.49
N GLU A 183 -37.80 -21.61 -19.32
CA GLU A 183 -38.44 -21.85 -18.00
C GLU A 183 -37.87 -23.07 -17.28
N SER A 184 -37.28 -24.00 -18.03
CA SER A 184 -36.55 -25.15 -17.51
C SER A 184 -35.45 -25.54 -18.47
N PHE A 185 -34.34 -26.03 -17.92
CA PHE A 185 -33.20 -26.53 -18.67
C PHE A 185 -32.91 -27.96 -18.25
N ASN A 186 -33.20 -28.91 -19.14
CA ASN A 186 -32.83 -30.30 -18.96
C ASN A 186 -31.62 -30.60 -19.87
N PRO A 187 -30.41 -30.81 -19.31
CA PRO A 187 -29.17 -30.76 -20.08
C PRO A 187 -29.00 -31.96 -21.00
N GLY A 188 -28.95 -31.70 -22.31
CA GLY A 188 -28.07 -32.45 -23.20
C GLY A 188 -26.67 -31.89 -23.05
N LEU A 189 -25.78 -32.56 -22.30
CA LEU A 189 -24.43 -32.08 -21.99
C LEU A 189 -23.59 -31.72 -23.22
N SER A 190 -23.82 -32.36 -24.37
CA SER A 190 -23.15 -32.08 -25.65
C SER A 190 -23.53 -30.74 -26.30
N LEU A 191 -24.61 -30.09 -25.85
CA LEU A 191 -25.06 -28.80 -26.39
C LEU A 191 -24.34 -27.62 -25.75
N LEU A 192 -23.82 -27.80 -24.53
CA LEU A 192 -23.07 -26.77 -23.82
C LEU A 192 -21.76 -26.42 -24.52
N ASP A 193 -21.19 -27.35 -25.28
CA ASP A 193 -19.96 -27.14 -26.07
C ASP A 193 -20.18 -26.18 -27.25
N LYS A 194 -21.44 -25.95 -27.65
CA LYS A 194 -21.83 -25.03 -28.73
C LYS A 194 -22.01 -23.58 -28.26
N VAL A 195 -21.93 -23.33 -26.96
CA VAL A 195 -22.08 -22.00 -26.36
C VAL A 195 -20.70 -21.41 -26.06
N ALA A 196 -20.52 -20.11 -26.30
CA ALA A 196 -19.21 -19.47 -26.11
C ALA A 196 -18.84 -19.24 -24.64
N LEU A 197 -19.85 -19.04 -23.77
CA LEU A 197 -19.69 -18.88 -22.33
C LEU A 197 -20.91 -19.44 -21.59
N VAL A 198 -20.68 -20.25 -20.56
CA VAL A 198 -21.72 -20.75 -19.65
C VAL A 198 -21.44 -20.19 -18.25
N SER A 199 -22.42 -19.55 -17.63
CA SER A 199 -22.32 -19.01 -16.27
C SER A 199 -23.33 -19.69 -15.37
N LEU A 200 -22.84 -20.47 -14.39
CA LEU A 200 -23.66 -21.18 -13.43
C LEU A 200 -23.76 -20.40 -12.13
N PHE A 201 -24.96 -20.00 -11.75
CA PHE A 201 -25.29 -19.35 -10.49
C PHE A 201 -25.98 -20.37 -9.58
N ALA A 202 -25.26 -20.90 -8.60
CA ALA A 202 -25.79 -21.86 -7.63
C ALA A 202 -25.07 -21.73 -6.28
N GLU A 203 -25.64 -22.31 -5.22
CA GLU A 203 -25.01 -22.26 -3.88
C GLU A 203 -23.80 -23.19 -3.76
N ARG A 204 -23.84 -24.36 -4.41
CA ARG A 204 -22.84 -25.42 -4.24
C ARG A 204 -22.37 -25.96 -5.60
N PRO A 205 -21.06 -25.91 -5.91
CA PRO A 205 -20.55 -26.40 -7.19
C PRO A 205 -20.64 -27.93 -7.32
N GLU A 206 -20.62 -28.67 -6.21
CA GLU A 206 -20.62 -30.15 -6.20
C GLU A 206 -21.92 -30.75 -6.74
N SER A 207 -23.00 -29.97 -6.78
CA SER A 207 -24.27 -30.37 -7.37
C SER A 207 -24.23 -30.46 -8.90
N TYR A 208 -23.21 -29.88 -9.55
CA TYR A 208 -23.16 -29.70 -11.01
C TYR A 208 -21.84 -30.11 -11.68
N PRO A 209 -21.23 -31.27 -11.35
CA PRO A 209 -19.91 -31.65 -11.88
C PRO A 209 -19.95 -31.81 -13.40
N GLY A 210 -21.07 -32.30 -13.93
CA GLY A 210 -21.28 -32.47 -15.37
C GLY A 210 -21.22 -31.15 -16.14
N ILE A 211 -21.58 -30.01 -15.54
CA ILE A 211 -21.56 -28.68 -16.17
C ILE A 211 -20.18 -28.04 -15.99
N LEU A 212 -19.62 -28.11 -14.77
CA LEU A 212 -18.40 -27.41 -14.35
C LEU A 212 -17.11 -27.96 -14.96
N ASN A 213 -17.07 -29.22 -15.40
CA ASN A 213 -15.87 -29.84 -16.01
C ASN A 213 -15.53 -29.29 -17.42
N ARG A 214 -16.18 -28.21 -17.88
CA ARG A 214 -15.98 -27.63 -19.21
C ARG A 214 -15.15 -26.35 -19.18
N PRO A 215 -14.28 -26.14 -20.18
CA PRO A 215 -13.42 -24.97 -20.25
C PRO A 215 -14.17 -23.65 -20.55
N ASN A 216 -15.39 -23.71 -21.08
CA ASN A 216 -16.23 -22.55 -21.37
C ASN A 216 -17.20 -22.19 -20.23
N THR A 217 -17.06 -22.81 -19.06
CA THR A 217 -17.98 -22.64 -17.93
C THR A 217 -17.32 -21.88 -16.79
N GLN A 218 -18.06 -20.93 -16.22
CA GLN A 218 -17.70 -20.25 -14.98
C GLN A 218 -18.76 -20.51 -13.90
N PHE A 219 -18.30 -20.66 -12.65
CA PHE A 219 -19.14 -20.80 -11.47
C PHE A 219 -19.19 -19.47 -10.72
N ILE A 220 -20.40 -19.03 -10.37
CA ILE A 220 -20.64 -17.85 -9.57
C ILE A 220 -21.45 -18.29 -8.36
N SER A 221 -20.79 -18.34 -7.20
CA SER A 221 -21.43 -18.81 -5.98
C SER A 221 -22.52 -17.84 -5.53
N ALA A 222 -23.72 -18.35 -5.31
CA ALA A 222 -24.82 -17.62 -4.69
C ALA A 222 -24.71 -17.58 -3.15
N LYS A 223 -23.72 -18.31 -2.61
CA LYS A 223 -23.45 -18.45 -1.19
C LYS A 223 -21.97 -18.23 -0.89
N ALA A 224 -21.68 -17.64 0.25
CA ALA A 224 -20.32 -17.38 0.67
C ALA A 224 -20.24 -17.29 2.19
N THR A 225 -19.03 -17.49 2.72
CA THR A 225 -18.72 -17.19 4.11
C THR A 225 -18.33 -15.72 4.20
N SER A 226 -19.14 -14.93 4.89
CA SER A 226 -18.89 -13.54 5.24
C SER A 226 -18.74 -13.43 6.75
N VAL A 227 -17.61 -12.91 7.20
CA VAL A 227 -17.28 -12.78 8.61
C VAL A 227 -17.17 -11.30 8.97
N VAL A 228 -17.71 -10.96 10.13
CA VAL A 228 -17.55 -9.63 10.72
C VAL A 228 -16.58 -9.71 11.89
N MET A 229 -15.63 -8.81 11.92
CA MET A 229 -14.74 -8.61 13.04
C MET A 229 -15.14 -7.31 13.74
N VAL A 230 -15.61 -7.43 14.99
CA VAL A 230 -15.84 -6.27 15.83
C VAL A 230 -14.52 -5.95 16.51
N ASP A 231 -13.95 -4.84 16.07
CA ASP A 231 -12.62 -4.40 16.48
C ASP A 231 -12.71 -3.42 17.65
N GLU A 232 -11.61 -3.21 18.37
CA GLU A 232 -11.54 -2.34 19.54
C GLU A 232 -11.78 -0.86 19.22
N GLY A 233 -12.20 -0.11 20.24
CA GLY A 233 -12.40 1.33 20.17
C GLY A 233 -13.86 1.76 20.38
N SER A 234 -14.08 3.07 20.30
CA SER A 234 -15.39 3.68 20.56
C SER A 234 -16.45 3.18 19.58
N LYS A 235 -17.51 2.58 20.10
CA LYS A 235 -18.64 2.02 19.33
C LYS A 235 -19.89 1.94 20.19
N SER A 236 -21.04 1.95 19.53
CA SER A 236 -22.33 1.63 20.15
C SER A 236 -22.61 0.14 19.95
N TYR A 237 -22.69 -0.61 21.05
CA TYR A 237 -23.02 -2.04 21.02
C TYR A 237 -24.35 -2.30 20.32
N GLU A 238 -25.37 -1.47 20.59
CA GLU A 238 -26.69 -1.60 19.99
C GLU A 238 -26.66 -1.33 18.49
N GLN A 239 -25.96 -0.27 18.04
CA GLN A 239 -25.86 0.07 16.62
C GLN A 239 -25.12 -1.02 15.84
N VAL A 240 -23.96 -1.47 16.35
CA VAL A 240 -23.16 -2.54 15.72
C VAL A 240 -23.96 -3.84 15.66
N THR A 241 -24.67 -4.19 16.75
CA THR A 241 -25.53 -5.38 16.80
C THR A 241 -26.66 -5.27 15.77
N SER A 242 -27.36 -4.13 15.70
CA SER A 242 -28.42 -3.88 14.73
C SER A 242 -27.92 -4.05 13.30
N GLU A 243 -26.75 -3.50 12.99
CA GLU A 243 -26.15 -3.57 11.67
C GLU A 243 -25.75 -5.00 11.27
N ILE A 244 -25.18 -5.77 12.20
CA ILE A 244 -24.87 -7.20 12.01
C ILE A 244 -26.15 -7.99 11.75
N LEU A 245 -27.20 -7.76 12.54
CA LEU A 245 -28.47 -8.47 12.41
C LEU A 245 -29.22 -8.09 11.12
N GLU A 246 -29.17 -6.82 10.72
CA GLU A 246 -29.69 -6.36 9.44
C GLU A 246 -28.96 -7.04 8.27
N SER A 247 -27.63 -7.16 8.33
CA SER A 247 -26.86 -7.90 7.32
C SER A 247 -27.21 -9.39 7.32
N PHE A 248 -27.21 -10.03 8.49
CA PHE A 248 -27.55 -11.44 8.67
C PHE A 248 -28.98 -11.79 8.18
N ALA A 249 -29.92 -10.85 8.28
CA ALA A 249 -31.27 -11.03 7.76
C ALA A 249 -31.25 -11.39 6.26
N PHE A 250 -30.29 -10.92 5.47
CA PHE A 250 -30.16 -11.17 4.04
C PHE A 250 -29.39 -12.44 3.66
N ARG A 251 -28.97 -13.29 4.60
CA ARG A 251 -28.08 -14.46 4.35
C ARG A 251 -28.51 -15.45 3.28
N ARG A 252 -29.81 -15.53 2.98
CA ARG A 252 -30.35 -16.37 1.90
C ARG A 252 -30.46 -15.65 0.54
N LEU A 253 -30.34 -14.32 0.54
CA LEU A 253 -30.41 -13.49 -0.67
C LEU A 253 -29.05 -12.96 -1.12
N ARG A 254 -28.15 -12.61 -0.20
CA ARG A 254 -26.87 -11.97 -0.50
C ARG A 254 -25.71 -12.84 0.00
N PRO A 255 -24.76 -13.23 -0.89
CA PRO A 255 -23.57 -13.97 -0.49
C PRO A 255 -22.67 -13.19 0.47
N GLU A 256 -22.73 -11.85 0.45
CA GLU A 256 -21.96 -10.99 1.36
C GLU A 256 -22.56 -10.82 2.76
N SER A 257 -23.75 -11.39 3.04
CA SER A 257 -24.41 -11.25 4.34
C SER A 257 -23.63 -11.92 5.45
N THR A 258 -23.57 -11.30 6.62
CA THR A 258 -22.83 -11.82 7.78
C THR A 258 -23.28 -13.23 8.16
N ASN A 259 -22.35 -14.18 8.27
CA ASN A 259 -22.59 -15.54 8.79
C ASN A 259 -22.07 -15.72 10.21
N ALA A 260 -20.94 -15.11 10.52
CA ALA A 260 -20.31 -15.16 11.83
C ALA A 260 -19.72 -13.80 12.21
N VAL A 261 -19.69 -13.52 13.50
CA VAL A 261 -19.09 -12.32 14.08
C VAL A 261 -18.07 -12.71 15.14
N PHE A 262 -16.89 -12.11 15.09
CA PHE A 262 -15.86 -12.23 16.11
C PHE A 262 -15.91 -11.01 17.02
N VAL A 263 -16.00 -11.25 18.33
CA VAL A 263 -16.07 -10.22 19.37
C VAL A 263 -15.01 -10.51 20.42
N ARG A 264 -14.28 -9.50 20.90
CA ARG A 264 -13.30 -9.72 21.96
C ARG A 264 -14.00 -10.17 23.24
N ASP A 265 -13.43 -11.14 23.94
CA ASP A 265 -14.00 -11.72 25.16
C ASP A 265 -14.29 -10.66 26.25
N THR A 266 -13.44 -9.66 26.38
CA THR A 266 -13.61 -8.52 27.30
C THR A 266 -14.88 -7.70 27.02
N GLU A 267 -15.37 -7.70 25.79
CA GLU A 267 -16.57 -6.94 25.36
C GLU A 267 -17.79 -7.84 25.13
N PHE A 268 -17.60 -9.16 25.17
CA PHE A 268 -18.64 -10.12 24.82
C PHE A 268 -19.88 -10.01 25.71
N LEU A 269 -19.74 -9.68 27.00
CA LEU A 269 -20.89 -9.49 27.89
C LEU A 269 -21.81 -8.36 27.43
N SER A 270 -21.25 -7.23 27.00
CA SER A 270 -22.02 -6.10 26.48
C SER A 270 -22.78 -6.46 25.20
N PHE A 271 -22.12 -7.19 24.29
CA PHE A 271 -22.76 -7.69 23.07
C PHE A 271 -23.80 -8.78 23.33
N LYS A 272 -23.55 -9.64 24.33
CA LYS A 272 -24.46 -10.71 24.71
C LYS A 272 -25.83 -10.17 25.11
N ASP A 273 -25.85 -9.06 25.85
CA ASP A 273 -27.10 -8.42 26.26
C ASP A 273 -27.81 -7.75 25.08
N THR A 274 -27.08 -7.07 24.19
CA THR A 274 -27.70 -6.45 23.00
C THR A 274 -28.25 -7.48 22.02
N PHE A 275 -27.56 -8.60 21.77
CA PHE A 275 -28.06 -9.69 20.91
C PHE A 275 -29.29 -10.40 21.48
N ARG A 276 -29.49 -10.36 22.80
CA ARG A 276 -30.72 -10.87 23.45
C ARG A 276 -31.88 -9.92 23.25
N THR A 277 -31.63 -8.61 23.38
CA THR A 277 -32.66 -7.58 23.22
C THR A 277 -33.08 -7.41 21.76
N LEU A 278 -32.12 -7.38 20.84
CA LEU A 278 -32.33 -7.27 19.40
C LEU A 278 -32.44 -8.68 18.82
N SER A 279 -33.63 -9.25 18.83
CA SER A 279 -33.88 -10.60 18.27
C SER A 279 -34.22 -10.54 16.78
N VAL A 280 -33.75 -11.53 16.01
CA VAL A 280 -34.17 -11.78 14.63
C VAL A 280 -34.99 -13.07 14.60
N GLU A 281 -36.22 -12.96 14.12
CA GLU A 281 -37.14 -14.09 13.94
C GLU A 281 -37.33 -14.37 12.43
N PRO A 282 -37.62 -15.62 12.04
CA PRO A 282 -37.73 -16.81 12.89
C PRO A 282 -36.35 -17.40 13.25
N GLY A 283 -36.28 -18.05 14.41
CA GLY A 283 -35.19 -18.96 14.77
C GLY A 283 -35.07 -20.19 13.84
N PRO A 284 -34.07 -21.07 14.05
CA PRO A 284 -33.87 -22.27 13.26
C PRO A 284 -35.03 -23.27 13.45
N ASP A 285 -35.20 -24.18 12.49
CA ASP A 285 -36.11 -25.31 12.63
C ASP A 285 -35.84 -26.05 13.96
N PRO A 286 -36.88 -26.44 14.74
CA PRO A 286 -36.70 -27.15 16.00
C PRO A 286 -35.78 -28.37 15.94
N ALA A 287 -35.76 -29.10 14.82
CA ALA A 287 -34.87 -30.26 14.62
C ALA A 287 -33.39 -29.84 14.47
N LEU A 288 -33.13 -28.74 13.76
CA LEU A 288 -31.78 -28.17 13.60
C LEU A 288 -31.31 -27.48 14.88
N ALA A 289 -32.22 -26.79 15.59
CA ALA A 289 -31.97 -26.22 16.90
C ALA A 289 -31.52 -27.29 17.90
N LYS A 290 -32.17 -28.47 17.90
CA LYS A 290 -31.77 -29.59 18.74
C LYS A 290 -30.35 -30.06 18.44
N SER A 291 -29.93 -30.06 17.17
CA SER A 291 -28.58 -30.46 16.78
C SER A 291 -27.53 -29.47 17.31
N LEU A 292 -27.77 -28.15 17.16
CA LEU A 292 -26.91 -27.12 17.73
C LEU A 292 -26.78 -27.22 19.26
N ASN A 293 -27.89 -27.50 19.95
CA ASN A 293 -27.92 -27.63 21.42
C ASN A 293 -27.21 -28.88 21.96
N THR A 294 -26.80 -29.83 21.11
CA THR A 294 -26.00 -30.99 21.56
C THR A 294 -24.51 -30.68 21.69
N VAL A 295 -24.07 -29.55 21.16
CA VAL A 295 -22.68 -29.09 21.26
C VAL A 295 -22.52 -28.32 22.57
N GLU A 296 -21.84 -28.93 23.55
CA GLU A 296 -21.71 -28.36 24.92
C GLU A 296 -21.07 -26.96 24.93
N ALA A 297 -20.14 -26.69 24.01
CA ALA A 297 -19.49 -25.40 23.87
C ALA A 297 -20.39 -24.28 23.29
N LEU A 298 -21.55 -24.62 22.69
CA LEU A 298 -22.47 -23.63 22.12
C LEU A 298 -23.44 -23.09 23.16
N SER A 299 -23.55 -21.77 23.24
CA SER A 299 -24.47 -21.05 24.11
C SER A 299 -25.51 -20.28 23.30
N HIS A 300 -26.79 -20.57 23.53
CA HIS A 300 -27.90 -19.87 22.90
C HIS A 300 -28.05 -18.43 23.43
N LEU A 301 -28.07 -17.43 22.53
CA LEU A 301 -28.26 -16.02 22.89
C LEU A 301 -29.69 -15.56 22.60
N SER A 302 -30.14 -15.75 21.37
CA SER A 302 -31.50 -15.44 20.90
C SER A 302 -31.89 -16.46 19.81
N PRO A 303 -33.15 -16.52 19.37
CA PRO A 303 -33.64 -17.60 18.52
C PRO A 303 -32.73 -17.92 17.32
N ALA A 304 -32.23 -16.90 16.62
CA ALA A 304 -31.33 -17.06 15.47
C ALA A 304 -29.85 -16.81 15.76
N VAL A 305 -29.42 -16.67 17.02
CA VAL A 305 -28.04 -16.28 17.39
C VAL A 305 -27.46 -17.21 18.46
N TYR A 306 -26.33 -17.83 18.14
CA TYR A 306 -25.58 -18.71 19.02
C TYR A 306 -24.20 -18.14 19.28
N SER A 307 -23.60 -18.50 20.41
CA SER A 307 -22.25 -18.06 20.79
C SER A 307 -21.34 -19.21 21.17
N ILE A 308 -20.05 -19.06 20.92
CA ILE A 308 -19.01 -20.04 21.25
C ILE A 308 -17.70 -19.32 21.56
N GLU A 309 -16.90 -19.86 22.48
CA GLU A 309 -15.54 -19.37 22.69
C GLU A 309 -14.59 -19.95 21.63
N LEU A 310 -13.75 -19.11 21.04
CA LEU A 310 -12.80 -19.53 20.00
C LEU A 310 -11.85 -20.62 20.50
N SER A 311 -11.48 -20.62 21.78
CA SER A 311 -10.64 -21.64 22.40
C SER A 311 -11.27 -23.04 22.39
N ALA A 312 -12.59 -23.17 22.32
CA ALA A 312 -13.24 -24.48 22.19
C ALA A 312 -13.01 -25.12 20.81
N MET A 313 -12.67 -24.30 19.81
CA MET A 313 -12.46 -24.72 18.42
C MET A 313 -10.99 -24.83 18.00
N LEU A 314 -10.05 -24.38 18.85
CA LEU A 314 -8.61 -24.31 18.55
C LEU A 314 -7.75 -25.07 19.56
N GLY A 315 -6.52 -25.43 19.15
CA GLY A 315 -5.52 -26.06 20.02
C GLY A 315 -5.62 -27.58 20.17
N ARG A 316 -4.81 -28.15 21.08
CA ARG A 316 -4.65 -29.61 21.26
C ARG A 316 -5.87 -30.30 21.90
N THR A 317 -6.69 -29.56 22.63
CA THR A 317 -7.86 -30.06 23.34
C THR A 317 -9.18 -29.79 22.62
N LYS A 318 -9.14 -29.32 21.35
CA LYS A 318 -10.32 -28.86 20.61
C LYS A 318 -11.56 -29.71 20.90
N GLU A 319 -12.59 -29.08 21.42
CA GLU A 319 -13.83 -29.75 21.80
C GLU A 319 -14.69 -29.99 20.56
N VAL A 320 -14.64 -29.06 19.60
CA VAL A 320 -15.44 -29.09 18.37
C VAL A 320 -14.61 -28.59 17.19
N ASP A 321 -14.83 -29.18 16.01
CA ASP A 321 -14.18 -28.75 14.78
C ASP A 321 -14.80 -27.46 14.22
N ILE A 322 -13.98 -26.46 13.89
CA ILE A 322 -14.46 -25.17 13.40
C ILE A 322 -15.31 -25.29 12.13
N ASN A 323 -14.92 -26.16 11.19
CA ASN A 323 -15.67 -26.32 9.94
C ASN A 323 -17.03 -26.97 10.22
N ALA A 324 -17.07 -27.94 11.13
CA ALA A 324 -18.33 -28.55 11.55
C ALA A 324 -19.27 -27.52 12.19
N VAL A 325 -18.77 -26.61 13.03
CA VAL A 325 -19.59 -25.56 13.66
C VAL A 325 -20.12 -24.57 12.62
N PHE A 326 -19.28 -24.10 11.70
CA PHE A 326 -19.70 -23.21 10.62
C PHE A 326 -20.74 -23.89 9.71
N ASP A 327 -20.52 -25.14 9.31
CA ASP A 327 -21.46 -25.91 8.48
C ASP A 327 -22.80 -26.14 9.20
N MET A 328 -22.79 -26.42 10.51
CA MET A 328 -24.00 -26.57 11.32
C MET A 328 -24.75 -25.25 11.46
N ALA A 329 -24.05 -24.16 11.78
CA ALA A 329 -24.65 -22.84 11.95
C ALA A 329 -25.28 -22.36 10.63
N ASP A 330 -24.58 -22.55 9.52
CA ASP A 330 -25.05 -22.23 8.19
C ASP A 330 -26.26 -23.08 7.77
N SER A 331 -26.22 -24.40 8.03
CA SER A 331 -27.35 -25.30 7.76
C SER A 331 -28.59 -24.96 8.60
N ALA A 332 -28.39 -24.59 9.86
CA ALA A 332 -29.46 -24.11 10.75
C ALA A 332 -29.91 -22.67 10.40
N GLY A 333 -29.12 -21.94 9.61
CA GLY A 333 -29.36 -20.55 9.27
C GLY A 333 -29.31 -19.63 10.49
N VAL A 334 -28.35 -19.84 11.39
CA VAL A 334 -28.12 -19.04 12.61
C VAL A 334 -26.84 -18.21 12.50
N LEU A 335 -26.79 -17.08 13.21
CA LEU A 335 -25.61 -16.24 13.36
C LEU A 335 -24.71 -16.82 14.45
N LEU A 336 -23.42 -16.96 14.15
CA LEU A 336 -22.44 -17.41 15.14
C LEU A 336 -21.65 -16.22 15.71
N VAL A 337 -21.74 -16.01 17.03
CA VAL A 337 -20.98 -15.00 17.78
C VAL A 337 -19.80 -15.68 18.47
N ILE A 338 -18.60 -15.45 17.97
CA ILE A 338 -17.39 -16.10 18.42
C ILE A 338 -16.62 -15.14 19.33
N SER A 339 -16.49 -15.47 20.61
CA SER A 339 -15.64 -14.70 21.51
C SER A 339 -14.17 -15.11 21.36
N TYR A 340 -13.25 -14.16 21.28
CA TYR A 340 -11.82 -14.42 21.11
C TYR A 340 -10.96 -13.62 22.09
N ARG A 341 -9.75 -14.13 22.37
CA ARG A 341 -8.76 -13.47 23.25
C ARG A 341 -7.60 -12.83 22.48
N SER A 342 -7.22 -13.42 21.36
CA SER A 342 -6.10 -12.97 20.53
C SER A 342 -6.49 -12.94 19.06
N ILE A 343 -6.06 -11.89 18.36
CA ILE A 343 -6.23 -11.73 16.92
C ILE A 343 -5.50 -12.85 16.14
N ASP A 344 -4.34 -13.31 16.62
CA ASP A 344 -3.58 -14.37 15.96
C ASP A 344 -4.37 -15.70 15.92
N GLN A 345 -5.15 -15.98 16.97
CA GLN A 345 -6.05 -17.15 17.00
C GLN A 345 -7.19 -17.00 16.00
N VAL A 346 -7.71 -15.80 15.81
CA VAL A 346 -8.74 -15.53 14.79
C VAL A 346 -8.16 -15.78 13.40
N ILE A 347 -6.95 -15.28 13.13
CA ILE A 347 -6.26 -15.50 11.85
C ILE A 347 -6.03 -17.00 11.59
N GLU A 348 -5.54 -17.73 12.60
CA GLU A 348 -5.38 -19.19 12.52
C GLU A 348 -6.71 -19.89 12.21
N ALA A 349 -7.79 -19.50 12.91
CA ALA A 349 -9.12 -20.04 12.68
C ALA A 349 -9.64 -19.79 11.26
N LEU A 350 -9.52 -18.55 10.77
CA LEU A 350 -9.97 -18.17 9.42
C LEU A 350 -9.18 -18.90 8.33
N ASN A 351 -7.87 -19.10 8.51
CA ASN A 351 -7.04 -19.84 7.56
C ASN A 351 -7.31 -21.35 7.55
N ASN A 352 -7.91 -21.89 8.61
CA ASN A 352 -8.29 -23.29 8.72
C ASN A 352 -9.71 -23.59 8.20
N LEU A 353 -10.42 -22.58 7.66
CA LEU A 353 -11.72 -22.78 7.02
C LEU A 353 -11.58 -23.54 5.70
N LYS A 354 -12.45 -24.52 5.50
CA LYS A 354 -12.48 -25.41 4.33
C LYS A 354 -12.99 -24.69 3.08
N GLN A 355 -13.89 -23.73 3.26
CA GLN A 355 -14.31 -22.80 2.21
C GLN A 355 -13.54 -21.48 2.38
N PRO A 356 -12.99 -20.91 1.30
CA PRO A 356 -12.29 -19.65 1.37
C PRO A 356 -13.25 -18.54 1.81
N LEU A 357 -12.77 -17.68 2.70
CA LEU A 357 -13.53 -16.53 3.18
C LEU A 357 -13.78 -15.57 2.01
N LYS A 358 -15.05 -15.21 1.77
CA LYS A 358 -15.39 -14.32 0.66
C LYS A 358 -15.25 -12.87 1.07
N LEU A 359 -15.77 -12.51 2.24
CA LEU A 359 -15.76 -11.15 2.75
C LEU A 359 -15.39 -11.14 4.23
N LEU A 360 -14.42 -10.30 4.59
CA LEU A 360 -14.10 -9.96 5.97
C LEU A 360 -14.39 -8.48 6.19
N THR A 361 -15.30 -8.16 7.11
CA THR A 361 -15.68 -6.77 7.41
C THR A 361 -15.28 -6.38 8.82
N PHE A 362 -14.65 -5.21 8.97
CA PHE A 362 -14.25 -4.65 10.27
C PHE A 362 -15.20 -3.54 10.71
N LEU A 363 -15.74 -3.67 11.92
CA LEU A 363 -16.64 -2.70 12.55
C LEU A 363 -16.03 -2.10 13.82
N ALA A 364 -15.72 -0.80 13.75
CA ALA A 364 -15.54 0.19 14.82
C ALA A 364 -15.04 1.51 14.19
N ALA A 365 -14.88 2.59 14.97
CA ALA A 365 -14.52 3.90 14.42
C ALA A 365 -13.08 3.96 13.83
N ASN A 366 -12.17 3.04 14.21
CA ASN A 366 -10.73 3.15 13.97
C ASN A 366 -10.05 1.85 13.46
N THR A 367 -10.76 0.96 12.76
CA THR A 367 -10.30 -0.42 12.51
C THR A 367 -9.20 -0.62 11.45
N LYS A 368 -8.56 0.47 11.04
CA LYS A 368 -7.70 0.47 9.85
C LYS A 368 -6.39 -0.31 10.05
N ASP A 369 -5.80 -0.20 11.23
CA ASP A 369 -4.51 -0.86 11.51
C ASP A 369 -4.68 -2.38 11.61
N ASN A 370 -5.76 -2.85 12.23
CA ASN A 370 -6.09 -4.27 12.30
C ASN A 370 -6.57 -4.80 10.94
N SER A 371 -7.33 -4.03 10.15
CA SER A 371 -7.73 -4.47 8.81
C SER A 371 -6.52 -4.73 7.90
N ASP A 372 -5.49 -3.87 7.95
CA ASP A 372 -4.25 -4.03 7.17
C ASP A 372 -3.45 -5.27 7.59
N TYR A 373 -3.55 -5.68 8.86
CA TYR A 373 -2.95 -6.91 9.37
C TYR A 373 -3.70 -8.14 8.86
N PHE A 374 -5.02 -8.20 9.00
CA PHE A 374 -5.82 -9.31 8.49
C PHE A 374 -5.77 -9.43 6.96
N GLU A 375 -5.64 -8.31 6.22
CA GLU A 375 -5.44 -8.32 4.77
C GLU A 375 -4.19 -9.09 4.36
N LYS A 376 -3.11 -8.99 5.15
CA LYS A 376 -1.83 -9.65 4.86
C LYS A 376 -1.83 -11.14 5.25
N TRP A 377 -2.58 -11.51 6.28
CA TRP A 377 -2.45 -12.81 6.94
C TRP A 377 -3.66 -13.72 6.79
N THR A 378 -4.72 -13.31 6.09
CA THR A 378 -5.88 -14.15 5.78
C THR A 378 -6.15 -14.25 4.28
N ASN A 379 -6.81 -15.33 3.85
CA ASN A 379 -7.13 -15.57 2.45
C ASN A 379 -8.51 -15.03 2.03
N SER A 380 -8.97 -13.91 2.59
CA SER A 380 -10.26 -13.32 2.20
C SER A 380 -10.20 -12.71 0.80
N GLU A 381 -11.23 -12.93 -0.03
CA GLU A 381 -11.29 -12.32 -1.37
C GLU A 381 -11.60 -10.82 -1.31
N PHE A 382 -12.37 -10.39 -0.32
CA PHE A 382 -12.74 -8.99 -0.09
C PHE A 382 -12.55 -8.59 1.36
N PHE A 383 -12.11 -7.35 1.56
CA PHE A 383 -12.00 -6.68 2.85
C PHE A 383 -12.85 -5.41 2.83
N SER A 384 -13.58 -5.16 3.91
CA SER A 384 -14.38 -3.95 4.09
C SER A 384 -14.12 -3.34 5.46
N VAL A 385 -14.01 -2.02 5.51
CA VAL A 385 -13.81 -1.25 6.74
C VAL A 385 -14.96 -0.26 6.90
N GLY A 386 -15.60 -0.26 8.06
CA GLY A 386 -16.75 0.58 8.35
C GLY A 386 -18.07 -0.13 8.05
N PRO A 387 -19.16 0.61 7.81
CA PRO A 387 -20.50 0.05 7.87
C PRO A 387 -20.73 -1.07 6.84
N LEU A 388 -21.47 -2.10 7.25
CA LEU A 388 -21.95 -3.21 6.43
C LEU A 388 -22.86 -2.66 5.33
N ARG A 389 -22.28 -2.47 4.14
CA ARG A 389 -23.02 -2.12 2.93
C ARG A 389 -23.13 -3.34 2.02
N PRO A 390 -24.19 -3.43 1.19
CA PRO A 390 -24.25 -4.40 0.12
C PRO A 390 -22.99 -4.25 -0.75
N ALA A 391 -22.10 -5.24 -0.68
CA ALA A 391 -20.82 -5.18 -1.34
C ALA A 391 -21.01 -5.39 -2.84
N VAL A 392 -20.31 -4.61 -3.66
CA VAL A 392 -20.14 -4.92 -5.08
C VAL A 392 -18.94 -5.87 -5.16
N PRO A 393 -19.12 -7.17 -5.46
CA PRO A 393 -18.04 -8.17 -5.43
C PRO A 393 -16.97 -7.96 -6.51
N TYR A 394 -16.96 -6.81 -7.20
CA TYR A 394 -15.93 -6.44 -8.15
C TYR A 394 -15.49 -5.01 -7.86
N ALA A 395 -14.45 -4.88 -7.02
CA ALA A 395 -13.88 -3.59 -6.64
C ALA A 395 -13.55 -2.74 -7.89
N GLY A 396 -13.95 -1.45 -7.85
CA GLY A 396 -13.61 -0.44 -8.86
C GLY A 396 -14.50 -0.38 -10.11
N SER A 397 -15.47 -1.28 -10.31
CA SER A 397 -16.37 -1.20 -11.49
C SER A 397 -17.63 -0.35 -11.27
N GLY A 398 -18.03 -0.15 -10.01
CA GLY A 398 -19.31 0.50 -9.67
C GLY A 398 -20.55 -0.30 -10.10
N THR A 399 -20.37 -1.57 -10.51
CA THR A 399 -21.42 -2.44 -11.07
C THR A 399 -21.39 -3.83 -10.43
N LEU A 400 -22.55 -4.41 -10.12
CA LEU A 400 -22.68 -5.76 -9.53
C LEU A 400 -22.03 -6.84 -10.40
N PHE A 401 -22.16 -6.71 -11.72
CA PHE A 401 -21.43 -7.51 -12.69
C PHE A 401 -20.76 -6.62 -13.73
N PRO A 402 -19.42 -6.48 -13.72
CA PRO A 402 -18.70 -5.74 -14.75
C PRO A 402 -18.65 -6.47 -16.11
N ALA A 403 -18.62 -5.67 -17.18
CA ALA A 403 -18.52 -6.12 -18.57
C ALA A 403 -17.38 -7.13 -18.83
N ARG A 404 -16.27 -7.07 -18.06
CA ARG A 404 -15.12 -7.97 -18.18
C ARG A 404 -15.44 -9.45 -17.91
N ILE A 405 -16.48 -9.75 -17.14
CA ILE A 405 -16.88 -11.13 -16.79
C ILE A 405 -17.52 -11.83 -18.00
N PHE A 406 -18.21 -11.06 -18.83
CA PHE A 406 -18.98 -11.58 -19.96
C PHE A 406 -18.42 -11.17 -21.32
N GLY A 407 -17.25 -10.51 -21.37
CA GLY A 407 -16.65 -9.97 -22.58
C GLY A 407 -15.20 -10.42 -22.76
N LYS A 408 -14.77 -10.52 -24.02
CA LYS A 408 -13.33 -10.69 -24.33
C LYS A 408 -12.68 -9.31 -24.30
N THR A 409 -11.53 -9.21 -23.64
CA THR A 409 -10.74 -8.00 -23.68
C THR A 409 -10.02 -7.90 -25.03
N ARG A 410 -10.27 -6.84 -25.80
CA ARG A 410 -9.45 -6.47 -26.96
C ARG A 410 -8.76 -5.15 -26.70
N THR A 411 -7.45 -5.16 -26.88
CA THR A 411 -6.60 -3.98 -26.73
C THR A 411 -6.28 -3.45 -28.12
N PHE A 412 -6.79 -2.28 -28.45
CA PHE A 412 -6.46 -1.57 -29.68
C PHE A 412 -5.31 -0.60 -29.40
N LEU A 413 -4.24 -0.76 -30.17
CA LEU A 413 -3.09 0.14 -30.20
C LEU A 413 -3.15 0.92 -31.51
N SER A 414 -3.37 2.23 -31.44
CA SER A 414 -3.24 3.11 -32.60
C SER A 414 -2.10 4.10 -32.38
N GLY A 415 -1.07 4.02 -33.22
CA GLY A 415 0.00 5.01 -33.31
C GLY A 415 0.24 5.39 -34.77
N SER A 416 0.23 6.69 -35.08
CA SER A 416 0.98 7.20 -36.22
C SER A 416 2.46 6.90 -35.97
N GLY A 417 3.22 6.58 -37.04
CA GLY A 417 4.65 6.28 -36.95
C GLY A 417 5.37 7.18 -35.95
N ILE A 418 6.16 6.56 -35.08
CA ILE A 418 6.78 7.20 -33.92
C ILE A 418 7.82 8.20 -34.40
N GLU A 419 7.48 9.49 -34.41
CA GLU A 419 8.44 10.50 -33.98
C GLU A 419 8.29 10.61 -32.45
N LEU A 420 9.28 10.11 -31.71
CA LEU A 420 9.39 10.34 -30.27
C LEU A 420 9.62 11.84 -30.05
N LYS A 421 8.53 12.58 -29.80
CA LYS A 421 8.57 14.02 -29.48
C LYS A 421 8.75 14.32 -28.00
N GLN A 422 8.77 13.31 -27.12
CA GLN A 422 8.94 13.49 -25.68
C GLN A 422 10.28 12.91 -25.22
N SER A 423 11.02 13.71 -24.47
CA SER A 423 12.31 13.33 -23.88
C SER A 423 12.11 12.34 -22.72
N PHE A 424 13.18 11.64 -22.36
CA PHE A 424 13.17 10.77 -21.18
C PHE A 424 12.88 11.57 -19.90
N GLU A 425 13.41 12.78 -19.78
CA GLU A 425 13.16 13.68 -18.64
C GLU A 425 11.67 13.99 -18.43
N ASP A 426 10.91 14.19 -19.50
CA ASP A 426 9.47 14.53 -19.41
C ASP A 426 8.63 13.35 -18.89
N VAL A 427 8.98 12.13 -19.28
CA VAL A 427 8.32 10.91 -18.81
C VAL A 427 8.72 10.59 -17.37
N ALA A 428 9.98 10.81 -17.01
CA ALA A 428 10.48 10.60 -15.64
C ALA A 428 9.78 11.53 -14.63
N LYS A 429 9.65 12.83 -14.92
CA LYS A 429 8.92 13.79 -14.07
C LYS A 429 7.43 13.41 -13.86
N HIS A 430 6.77 12.86 -14.89
CA HIS A 430 5.36 12.46 -14.79
C HIS A 430 5.16 11.19 -13.93
N VAL A 431 6.13 10.26 -13.96
CA VAL A 431 6.15 9.05 -13.14
C VAL A 431 6.47 9.38 -11.68
N GLU A 432 7.46 10.26 -11.42
CA GLU A 432 7.77 10.74 -10.05
C GLU A 432 6.57 11.44 -9.39
N ALA A 433 5.78 12.19 -10.15
CA ALA A 433 4.57 12.83 -9.62
C ALA A 433 3.43 11.86 -9.29
N SER A 434 3.46 10.64 -9.85
CA SER A 434 2.37 9.64 -9.75
C SER A 434 2.69 8.47 -8.81
N VAL A 435 3.98 8.14 -8.64
CA VAL A 435 4.45 7.04 -7.80
C VAL A 435 4.73 7.57 -6.41
N ARG A 436 3.88 7.21 -5.43
CA ARG A 436 4.16 7.45 -4.01
C ARG A 436 4.83 6.22 -3.40
N LYS A 437 5.88 6.45 -2.62
CA LYS A 437 6.57 5.41 -1.82
C LYS A 437 5.53 4.74 -0.88
N PRO A 438 5.41 3.40 -0.83
CA PRO A 438 4.48 2.72 0.08
C PRO A 438 4.78 3.09 1.54
N LYS A 439 3.72 3.27 2.36
CA LYS A 439 3.90 3.47 3.81
C LYS A 439 4.17 2.12 4.48
N GLU A 440 5.21 2.05 5.30
CA GLU A 440 5.46 0.91 6.19
C GLU A 440 4.34 0.85 7.26
N ALA A 441 3.87 -0.36 7.58
CA ALA A 441 2.81 -0.61 8.57
C ALA A 441 3.34 -0.55 10.01
N PRO A 442 2.50 -0.23 11.02
CA PRO A 442 2.97 0.20 12.34
C PRO A 442 3.26 -0.99 13.27
N ASN A 443 4.34 -0.84 14.03
CA ASN A 443 4.53 -1.30 15.40
C ASN A 443 4.73 -2.80 15.70
N GLN A 444 6.01 -3.20 15.71
CA GLN A 444 6.54 -3.88 16.90
C GLN A 444 7.71 -3.05 17.44
N THR A 445 7.68 -2.83 18.74
CA THR A 445 8.37 -1.83 19.58
C THR A 445 9.90 -1.99 19.67
N LEU A 446 10.56 -2.39 18.58
CA LEU A 446 12.01 -2.62 18.50
C LEU A 446 12.71 -1.92 17.31
N ASP A 447 11.97 -1.22 16.45
CA ASP A 447 12.46 -0.90 15.11
C ASP A 447 13.01 0.53 14.94
N PHE A 448 13.29 1.26 16.03
CA PHE A 448 13.86 2.61 15.91
C PHE A 448 15.38 2.62 15.65
N PHE A 449 16.12 1.76 16.36
CA PHE A 449 17.54 1.51 16.01
C PHE A 449 17.65 0.83 14.65
N GLY A 450 16.65 0.03 14.26
CA GLY A 450 16.50 -0.51 12.91
C GLY A 450 16.20 0.58 11.87
N TYR A 451 15.37 1.57 12.17
CA TYR A 451 15.02 2.67 11.27
C TYR A 451 16.18 3.65 11.06
N MET A 452 16.92 4.03 12.10
CA MET A 452 18.11 4.88 11.95
C MET A 452 19.29 4.15 11.31
N GLN A 453 19.46 2.86 11.62
CA GLN A 453 20.37 2.00 10.87
C GLN A 453 19.92 1.83 9.42
N ARG A 454 18.61 1.72 9.11
CA ARG A 454 18.05 1.72 7.74
C ARG A 454 17.99 3.11 7.07
N VAL A 455 18.16 4.22 7.77
CA VAL A 455 18.28 5.55 7.13
C VAL A 455 19.74 5.82 6.76
N VAL A 456 20.69 5.43 7.63
CA VAL A 456 22.14 5.55 7.35
C VAL A 456 22.62 4.43 6.42
N VAL A 457 22.16 3.19 6.61
CA VAL A 457 22.45 2.04 5.74
C VAL A 457 21.47 1.94 4.58
N GLY A 458 20.19 2.32 4.71
CA GLY A 458 19.28 2.33 3.56
C GLY A 458 19.49 3.51 2.62
N ALA A 459 20.12 4.61 3.03
CA ALA A 459 20.65 5.57 2.06
C ALA A 459 21.83 4.97 1.23
N ALA A 460 22.53 3.97 1.77
CA ALA A 460 23.51 3.18 1.02
C ALA A 460 22.89 1.98 0.26
N VAL A 461 21.85 1.32 0.81
CA VAL A 461 21.21 0.12 0.26
C VAL A 461 20.09 0.43 -0.74
N PHE A 462 19.41 1.59 -0.65
CA PHE A 462 18.46 2.05 -1.68
C PHE A 462 19.18 2.47 -2.97
N ILE A 463 20.50 2.71 -2.92
CA ILE A 463 21.39 2.85 -4.09
C ILE A 463 21.92 1.47 -4.56
N MET A 464 22.06 0.48 -3.66
CA MET A 464 22.48 -0.90 -4.02
C MET A 464 21.34 -1.83 -4.47
N GLY A 465 20.07 -1.42 -4.30
CA GLY A 465 18.89 -2.10 -4.82
C GLY A 465 18.60 -1.87 -6.30
N VAL A 466 19.34 -0.96 -6.96
CA VAL A 466 19.62 -1.11 -8.39
C VAL A 466 20.87 -1.97 -8.42
N SER A 467 20.77 -3.20 -8.95
CA SER A 467 21.98 -3.91 -9.36
C SER A 467 22.81 -2.96 -10.21
N PHE A 468 23.95 -2.50 -9.70
CA PHE A 468 25.06 -2.07 -10.53
C PHE A 468 25.62 -3.33 -11.22
N SER A 469 24.84 -3.93 -12.11
CA SER A 469 25.43 -4.40 -13.35
C SER A 469 25.72 -3.13 -14.14
N GLY A 470 26.91 -2.55 -13.91
CA GLY A 470 27.54 -1.73 -14.92
C GLY A 470 27.70 -2.58 -16.17
N ILE A 471 26.69 -2.56 -17.05
CA ILE A 471 26.70 -3.27 -18.31
C ILE A 471 27.72 -2.55 -19.20
N CYS A 472 28.97 -3.03 -19.18
CA CYS A 472 30.00 -2.63 -20.12
C CYS A 472 29.75 -3.30 -21.49
N ILE A 473 28.65 -2.90 -22.16
CA ILE A 473 28.46 -3.23 -23.57
C ILE A 473 29.53 -2.53 -24.41
N CYS A 474 30.12 -3.24 -25.37
CA CYS A 474 31.11 -2.63 -26.23
C CYS A 474 30.46 -1.59 -27.18
N THR A 475 31.17 -0.51 -27.46
CA THR A 475 30.71 0.61 -28.30
C THR A 475 30.24 0.15 -29.67
N ARG A 476 30.81 -0.93 -30.21
CA ARG A 476 30.44 -1.48 -31.53
C ARG A 476 29.13 -2.28 -31.52
N CYS A 477 28.90 -3.13 -30.52
CA CYS A 477 27.61 -3.81 -30.36
C CYS A 477 26.50 -2.80 -30.04
N ARG A 478 26.83 -1.76 -29.26
CA ARG A 478 25.96 -0.61 -29.01
C ARG A 478 25.62 0.16 -30.29
N ALA A 479 26.62 0.58 -31.06
CA ALA A 479 26.45 1.34 -32.31
C ALA A 479 25.73 0.54 -33.41
N SER A 480 25.83 -0.80 -33.38
CA SER A 480 25.12 -1.69 -34.30
C SER A 480 23.81 -2.24 -33.73
N HIS A 481 23.39 -1.82 -32.53
CA HIS A 481 22.13 -2.21 -31.89
C HIS A 481 21.95 -3.73 -31.74
N HIS A 482 23.04 -4.46 -31.52
CA HIS A 482 23.03 -5.90 -31.31
C HIS A 482 23.46 -6.26 -29.89
N LYS A 483 22.85 -7.32 -29.36
CA LYS A 483 23.09 -7.79 -27.99
C LYS A 483 24.55 -8.27 -27.84
N CYS A 484 25.26 -7.68 -26.88
CA CYS A 484 26.62 -8.07 -26.48
C CYS A 484 26.52 -9.21 -25.45
N ASP A 485 27.38 -10.21 -25.56
CA ASP A 485 27.49 -11.32 -24.59
C ASP A 485 28.60 -11.11 -23.56
N GLU A 486 29.24 -9.94 -23.57
CA GLU A 486 30.05 -9.38 -22.47
C GLU A 486 31.29 -10.21 -22.07
N LYS A 487 31.65 -11.24 -22.87
CA LYS A 487 32.87 -12.02 -22.67
C LYS A 487 34.13 -11.15 -22.85
N GLN A 488 35.07 -11.29 -21.92
CA GLN A 488 36.38 -10.62 -21.93
C GLN A 488 37.44 -11.56 -22.55
N PRO A 489 38.43 -11.06 -23.31
CA PRO A 489 38.68 -9.65 -23.66
C PRO A 489 37.87 -9.14 -24.87
N ARG A 490 37.14 -10.02 -25.57
CA ARG A 490 36.29 -9.67 -26.72
C ARG A 490 34.97 -10.44 -26.65
N CYS A 491 33.86 -9.75 -26.88
CA CYS A 491 32.55 -10.39 -26.89
C CYS A 491 32.43 -11.37 -28.07
N GLY A 492 31.68 -12.47 -27.93
CA GLY A 492 31.57 -13.55 -28.90
C GLY A 492 30.98 -13.12 -30.25
N ARG A 493 30.25 -12.00 -30.30
CA ARG A 493 29.83 -11.39 -31.57
C ARG A 493 31.00 -10.71 -32.28
N CYS A 494 31.76 -9.87 -31.58
CA CYS A 494 32.94 -9.22 -32.14
C CYS A 494 34.04 -10.24 -32.48
N GLN A 495 34.13 -11.34 -31.75
CA GLN A 495 35.04 -12.45 -32.05
C GLN A 495 34.64 -13.19 -33.34
N ARG A 496 33.37 -13.54 -33.51
CA ARG A 496 32.88 -14.22 -34.74
C ARG A 496 32.96 -13.35 -35.99
N LEU A 497 32.74 -12.04 -35.85
CA LEU A 497 32.78 -11.09 -36.96
C LEU A 497 34.18 -10.50 -37.18
N ASN A 498 35.16 -10.92 -36.39
CA ASN A 498 36.52 -10.40 -36.37
C ASN A 498 36.62 -8.86 -36.27
N LEU A 499 35.79 -8.25 -35.41
CA LEU A 499 35.71 -6.82 -35.15
C LEU A 499 36.41 -6.42 -33.84
N GLU A 500 37.05 -5.26 -33.82
CA GLU A 500 37.65 -4.67 -32.61
C GLU A 500 36.57 -4.30 -31.57
N CYS A 501 36.82 -4.58 -30.28
CA CYS A 501 35.81 -4.58 -29.22
C CYS A 501 36.22 -3.63 -28.09
N GLU A 502 35.67 -2.41 -28.08
CA GLU A 502 35.99 -1.36 -27.09
C GLU A 502 34.84 -1.17 -26.06
N PRO A 503 35.10 -1.11 -24.75
CA PRO A 503 34.09 -0.77 -23.73
C PRO A 503 33.64 0.71 -23.79
N ALA A 504 32.38 1.03 -23.46
CA ALA A 504 31.89 2.41 -23.41
C ALA A 504 32.18 3.09 -22.05
N ASN A 505 32.64 4.35 -22.05
CA ASN A 505 33.01 5.11 -20.84
C ASN A 505 31.92 6.14 -20.41
N PHE A 506 31.51 6.06 -19.13
CA PHE A 506 30.94 7.07 -18.21
C PHE A 506 29.46 7.56 -18.28
N ILE A 507 28.94 7.84 -17.08
CA ILE A 507 27.62 8.34 -16.65
C ILE A 507 27.62 9.88 -16.69
N VAL A 508 26.59 10.50 -17.29
CA VAL A 508 26.46 11.96 -17.39
C VAL A 508 25.98 12.54 -16.05
N ALA A 509 26.62 13.60 -15.56
CA ALA A 509 26.19 14.36 -14.38
C ALA A 509 24.81 15.01 -14.64
N SER A 510 23.89 14.94 -13.67
CA SER A 510 22.57 15.56 -13.79
C SER A 510 22.62 17.04 -13.35
N ASP A 511 21.95 17.92 -14.12
CA ASP A 511 21.99 19.38 -13.98
C ASP A 511 21.33 19.96 -12.70
N TRP A 512 21.00 19.12 -11.71
CA TRP A 512 20.23 19.52 -10.51
C TRP A 512 21.01 20.40 -9.53
N CYS A 513 22.34 20.48 -9.64
CA CYS A 513 23.17 21.34 -8.79
C CYS A 513 23.10 22.84 -9.14
N GLN A 514 22.40 23.25 -10.21
CA GLN A 514 22.42 24.65 -10.67
C GLN A 514 21.29 25.55 -10.16
N PHE A 515 20.27 25.03 -9.47
CA PHE A 515 19.18 25.86 -8.93
C PHE A 515 19.51 26.39 -7.53
N ALA A 516 20.51 27.25 -7.46
CA ALA A 516 20.58 28.29 -6.44
C ALA A 516 20.12 29.61 -7.09
N THR A 517 19.39 30.42 -6.31
CA THR A 517 18.89 31.78 -6.59
C THR A 517 17.68 31.90 -7.52
N ASP A 518 16.47 31.82 -6.96
CA ASP A 518 15.47 32.87 -7.22
C ASP A 518 14.48 33.01 -6.03
N PRO A 519 14.52 34.09 -5.22
CA PRO A 519 13.66 34.27 -4.04
C PRO A 519 12.23 34.70 -4.34
N SER A 520 11.80 34.79 -5.60
CA SER A 520 10.54 35.44 -5.97
C SER A 520 9.49 34.47 -6.51
N SER A 521 8.91 33.63 -5.66
CA SER A 521 7.52 33.18 -5.87
C SER A 521 7.02 32.42 -4.65
N LEU A 522 5.84 32.85 -4.17
CA LEU A 522 4.96 32.30 -3.13
C LEU A 522 4.83 33.23 -1.91
N GLU A 523 4.04 34.28 -2.09
CA GLU A 523 3.31 34.91 -0.99
C GLU A 523 2.20 33.94 -0.54
N ASP A 524 2.32 33.37 0.66
CA ASP A 524 1.22 32.71 1.39
C ASP A 524 0.95 33.48 2.68
N ASP A 525 -0.31 33.78 2.90
CA ASP A 525 -0.84 34.80 3.81
C ASP A 525 -0.92 34.24 5.25
N ARG A 526 0.21 34.15 5.96
CA ARG A 526 0.28 33.88 7.41
C ARG A 526 1.34 34.75 8.10
N PRO A 527 1.02 35.50 9.18
CA PRO A 527 1.98 36.38 9.84
C PRO A 527 2.83 35.59 10.84
N GLY A 528 3.82 34.81 10.37
CA GLY A 528 4.85 34.19 11.21
C GLY A 528 5.68 33.09 10.54
N PRO A 529 6.95 32.85 10.97
CA PRO A 529 7.80 31.82 10.40
C PRO A 529 7.26 30.41 10.70
N ALA A 530 7.21 29.53 9.69
CA ALA A 530 6.66 28.18 9.80
C ALA A 530 7.73 27.12 10.15
N SER A 531 9.01 27.44 9.93
CA SER A 531 10.16 26.57 10.17
C SER A 531 11.34 27.30 10.82
N THR A 532 12.28 26.54 11.36
CA THR A 532 13.59 27.05 11.79
C THR A 532 14.31 27.81 10.67
N TRP A 533 14.23 27.32 9.43
CA TRP A 533 14.77 27.98 8.24
C TRP A 533 14.18 29.38 8.01
N ASP A 534 12.85 29.52 8.11
CA ASP A 534 12.19 30.81 7.95
C ASP A 534 12.59 31.79 9.05
N VAL A 535 12.85 31.30 10.27
CA VAL A 535 13.40 32.13 11.35
C VAL A 535 14.75 32.71 10.95
N PHE A 536 15.66 31.89 10.45
CA PHE A 536 16.99 32.37 10.06
C PHE A 536 16.96 33.27 8.83
N ASN A 537 16.15 32.96 7.81
CA ASN A 537 16.04 33.82 6.63
C ASN A 537 15.38 35.17 6.92
N ASN A 538 14.34 35.20 7.77
CA ASN A 538 13.64 36.45 8.10
C ASN A 538 14.38 37.30 9.13
N SER A 539 15.14 36.67 10.05
CA SER A 539 15.90 37.40 11.09
C SER A 539 17.23 37.98 10.60
N LEU A 540 17.66 37.66 9.38
CA LEU A 540 18.89 38.19 8.76
C LEU A 540 18.72 39.54 8.03
N SER A 541 17.50 40.12 8.02
CA SER A 541 17.30 41.50 7.60
C SER A 541 17.63 42.47 8.75
N PRO A 542 18.43 43.54 8.54
CA PRO A 542 18.80 44.44 9.63
C PRO A 542 17.58 45.28 10.02
N LEU A 543 16.97 44.97 11.17
CA LEU A 543 15.92 45.80 11.78
C LEU A 543 16.41 46.46 13.08
N PRO A 544 15.86 47.64 13.44
CA PRO A 544 16.55 48.67 14.19
C PRO A 544 16.42 48.50 15.72
N GLN A 545 17.54 48.84 16.38
CA GLN A 545 17.68 49.34 17.76
C GLN A 545 17.07 48.54 18.94
N LEU A 546 17.99 47.85 19.62
CA LEU A 546 18.18 47.78 21.08
C LEU A 546 16.89 47.72 21.94
N VAL A 547 16.29 46.54 22.04
CA VAL A 547 15.50 46.19 23.23
C VAL A 547 16.47 45.69 24.29
N SER A 548 16.66 46.45 25.36
CA SER A 548 17.48 46.06 26.50
C SER A 548 16.98 44.74 27.08
N CYS A 549 17.70 43.65 26.79
CA CYS A 549 17.46 42.32 27.37
C CYS A 549 17.95 42.33 28.83
N THR A 550 17.13 42.82 29.77
CA THR A 550 17.40 42.63 31.20
C THR A 550 17.05 41.21 31.60
N THR A 551 18.01 40.29 31.52
CA THR A 551 17.93 39.01 32.24
C THR A 551 18.43 39.19 33.67
N PRO A 552 17.71 38.69 34.69
CA PRO A 552 18.24 38.61 36.05
C PRO A 552 19.46 37.69 36.08
N ARG A 553 20.39 37.99 36.99
CA ARG A 553 21.58 37.22 37.32
C ARG A 553 21.25 35.70 37.44
N PRO A 554 22.11 34.78 36.96
CA PRO A 554 21.82 33.33 36.87
C PRO A 554 21.46 32.62 38.19
N ASP A 555 21.63 33.26 39.34
CA ASP A 555 21.34 32.69 40.66
C ASP A 555 19.89 32.90 41.14
N SER A 556 19.02 33.56 40.35
CA SER A 556 17.67 33.96 40.78
C SER A 556 16.52 33.42 39.89
N GLN A 557 16.76 32.39 39.09
CA GLN A 557 15.71 31.75 38.30
C GLN A 557 14.99 30.69 39.12
N THR A 558 13.72 30.94 39.45
CA THR A 558 12.81 29.92 39.99
C THR A 558 12.78 28.72 39.02
N PRO A 559 12.91 27.47 39.51
CA PRO A 559 12.83 26.28 38.65
C PRO A 559 11.52 26.30 37.85
N LEU A 560 11.57 25.89 36.58
CA LEU A 560 10.36 25.75 35.77
C LEU A 560 9.40 24.76 36.44
N SER A 561 8.13 25.14 36.54
CA SER A 561 7.09 24.25 37.07
C SER A 561 6.88 23.10 36.10
N LEU A 562 7.21 21.89 36.54
CA LEU A 562 6.98 20.65 35.78
C LEU A 562 5.57 20.14 36.08
N ASP A 563 4.75 20.03 35.04
CA ASP A 563 3.46 19.33 35.10
C ASP A 563 3.65 17.85 34.73
N ALA A 564 2.62 17.04 34.95
CA ALA A 564 2.67 15.60 34.69
C ALA A 564 2.95 15.29 33.20
N GLU A 565 2.50 16.15 32.29
CA GLU A 565 2.72 16.02 30.85
C GLU A 565 4.21 16.18 30.51
N LYS A 566 4.85 17.26 30.96
CA LYS A 566 6.28 17.49 30.79
C LYS A 566 7.11 16.38 31.42
N VAL A 567 6.74 15.90 32.60
CA VAL A 567 7.46 14.77 33.24
C VAL A 567 7.40 13.53 32.37
N THR A 568 6.22 13.19 31.84
CA THR A 568 6.03 12.05 30.94
C THR A 568 6.87 12.19 29.67
N LEU A 569 6.85 13.36 29.04
CA LEU A 569 7.64 13.66 27.84
C LEU A 569 9.14 13.63 28.13
N ILE A 570 9.62 14.17 29.25
CA ILE A 570 11.04 14.12 29.61
C ILE A 570 11.49 12.67 29.87
N GLN A 571 10.67 11.86 30.55
CA GLN A 571 10.99 10.46 30.79
C GLN A 571 11.07 9.66 29.49
N ALA A 572 10.10 9.86 28.59
CA ALA A 572 10.13 9.24 27.26
C ALA A 572 11.31 9.74 26.42
N TYR A 573 11.68 11.02 26.54
CA TYR A 573 12.86 11.58 25.88
C TYR A 573 14.13 10.89 26.38
N GLN A 574 14.31 10.80 27.70
CA GLN A 574 15.50 10.18 28.31
C GLN A 574 15.61 8.70 27.97
N ASN A 575 14.50 7.97 27.83
CA ASN A 575 14.51 6.54 27.55
C ASN A 575 14.46 6.20 26.05
N GLY A 576 14.29 7.20 25.18
CA GLY A 576 14.17 7.00 23.74
C GLY A 576 15.00 8.01 22.95
N VAL A 577 14.40 9.16 22.64
CA VAL A 577 14.94 10.16 21.71
C VAL A 577 16.32 10.69 22.12
N GLY A 578 16.52 11.00 23.40
CA GLY A 578 17.79 11.49 23.93
C GLY A 578 18.93 10.49 23.78
N ALA A 579 18.66 9.20 24.06
CA ALA A 579 19.65 8.14 23.88
C ALA A 579 20.04 7.93 22.41
N TRP A 580 19.10 8.13 21.47
CA TRP A 580 19.41 8.12 20.03
C TRP A 580 20.28 9.31 19.63
N MET A 581 19.96 10.52 20.09
CA MET A 581 20.73 11.72 19.75
C MET A 581 22.19 11.60 20.17
N ASP A 582 22.45 10.88 21.25
CA ASP A 582 23.79 10.61 21.79
C ASP A 582 24.50 9.42 21.14
N LEU A 583 24.12 9.00 19.93
CA LEU A 583 24.90 8.02 19.18
C LEU A 583 26.34 8.53 19.01
N PHE A 584 27.29 7.75 19.51
CA PHE A 584 28.72 8.08 19.56
C PHE A 584 29.09 9.27 20.49
N ASP A 585 28.24 9.57 21.47
CA ASP A 585 28.53 10.51 22.56
C ASP A 585 28.58 9.78 23.90
N ASP A 586 29.79 9.45 24.37
CA ASP A 586 30.03 8.71 25.61
C ASP A 586 29.50 9.45 26.86
N GLU A 587 29.37 10.78 26.79
CA GLU A 587 28.90 11.62 27.90
C GLU A 587 27.37 11.76 27.95
N ALA A 588 26.68 11.27 26.90
CA ALA A 588 25.24 11.34 26.73
C ALA A 588 24.69 12.76 26.94
N ASN A 589 25.20 13.74 26.20
CA ASN A 589 24.89 15.15 26.41
C ASN A 589 23.43 15.50 26.13
N PHE A 590 22.77 14.91 25.13
CA PHE A 590 21.35 15.15 24.86
C PHE A 590 20.47 14.45 25.92
N GLN A 591 20.76 13.20 26.28
CA GLN A 591 20.00 12.44 27.27
C GLN A 591 20.15 13.00 28.69
N ARG A 592 21.34 13.52 29.05
CA ARG A 592 21.68 13.94 30.43
C ARG A 592 21.89 15.44 30.58
N THR A 593 22.84 16.02 29.85
CA THR A 593 23.25 17.42 30.04
C THR A 593 22.16 18.39 29.59
N LEU A 594 21.57 18.17 28.42
CA LEU A 594 20.49 18.96 27.85
C LEU A 594 19.24 18.93 28.74
N VAL A 595 18.84 17.76 29.25
CA VAL A 595 17.68 17.64 30.16
C VAL A 595 17.89 18.44 31.45
N LYS A 596 19.09 18.39 32.04
CA LYS A 596 19.44 19.21 33.22
C LYS A 596 19.36 20.71 32.93
N ARG A 597 19.75 21.13 31.73
CA ARG A 597 19.67 22.53 31.26
C ARG A 597 18.23 22.95 30.97
N ALA A 598 17.40 22.05 30.44
CA ALA A 598 16.00 22.29 30.14
C ALA A 598 15.18 22.69 31.38
N LEU A 599 15.55 22.24 32.58
CA LEU A 599 14.91 22.66 33.84
C LEU A 599 15.00 24.17 34.12
N ARG A 600 15.95 24.87 33.47
CA ARG A 600 16.16 26.32 33.57
C ARG A 600 16.01 27.05 32.24
N SER A 601 15.73 26.32 31.15
CA SER A 601 15.63 26.87 29.80
C SER A 601 14.29 26.48 29.20
N PRO A 602 13.31 27.41 29.18
CA PRO A 602 12.03 27.17 28.51
C PRO A 602 12.21 26.70 27.08
N LEU A 603 13.22 27.25 26.38
CA LEU A 603 13.51 26.95 24.99
C LEU A 603 13.81 25.46 24.81
N LEU A 604 14.75 24.95 25.61
CA LEU A 604 15.11 23.54 25.57
C LEU A 604 13.98 22.64 26.06
N MET A 605 13.22 23.06 27.08
CA MET A 605 12.07 22.31 27.58
C MET A 605 11.01 22.12 26.51
N SER A 606 10.59 23.22 25.86
CA SER A 606 9.62 23.17 24.77
C SER A 606 10.17 22.37 23.58
N ALA A 607 11.45 22.50 23.22
CA ALA A 607 12.05 21.72 22.13
C ALA A 607 12.06 20.20 22.41
N ILE A 608 12.43 19.79 23.64
CA ILE A 608 12.39 18.39 24.08
C ILE A 608 10.96 17.87 24.03
N CYS A 609 10.00 18.59 24.61
CA CYS A 609 8.60 18.18 24.62
C CYS A 609 8.03 18.09 23.21
N ALA A 610 8.34 19.05 22.32
CA ALA A 610 7.91 19.04 20.93
C ALA A 610 8.36 17.78 20.19
N LEU A 611 9.69 17.54 20.21
CA LEU A 611 10.29 16.39 19.53
C LEU A 611 9.79 15.07 20.11
N THR A 612 9.67 14.98 21.44
CA THR A 612 9.27 13.74 22.10
C THR A 612 7.79 13.44 21.92
N ALA A 613 6.91 14.44 22.05
CA ALA A 613 5.50 14.27 21.76
C ALA A 613 5.30 13.88 20.28
N ARG A 614 6.12 14.42 19.36
CA ARG A 614 6.10 13.98 17.97
C ARG A 614 6.53 12.54 17.82
N HIS A 615 7.60 12.13 18.49
CA HIS A 615 8.11 10.76 18.45
C HIS A 615 7.12 9.75 19.03
N ILE A 616 6.57 10.02 20.22
CA ILE A 616 5.50 9.21 20.83
C ILE A 616 4.29 9.15 19.90
N GLY A 617 3.90 10.29 19.31
CA GLY A 617 2.82 10.36 18.33
C GLY A 617 3.03 9.55 17.05
N MET A 618 4.25 9.06 16.80
CA MET A 618 4.60 8.19 15.68
C MET A 618 4.76 6.71 16.08
N VAL A 619 5.16 6.43 17.32
CA VAL A 619 5.55 5.09 17.78
C VAL A 619 4.46 4.40 18.61
N ASP A 620 3.64 5.17 19.34
CA ASP A 620 2.64 4.61 20.24
C ASP A 620 1.25 4.55 19.59
N GLU A 621 0.57 3.40 19.73
CA GLU A 621 -0.83 3.22 19.38
C GLU A 621 -1.70 4.08 20.31
N GLY A 622 -2.37 5.11 19.76
CA GLY A 622 -3.00 6.19 20.53
C GLY A 622 -2.22 7.52 20.54
N GLY A 623 -1.11 7.59 19.80
CA GLY A 623 -0.23 8.76 19.66
C GLY A 623 -0.87 10.03 19.07
N ASP A 624 -2.10 9.95 18.54
CA ASP A 624 -2.85 11.10 18.04
C ASP A 624 -3.07 12.19 19.10
N VAL A 625 -3.19 11.79 20.37
CA VAL A 625 -3.33 12.72 21.51
C VAL A 625 -2.10 13.62 21.64
N TRP A 626 -0.92 13.12 21.27
CA TRP A 626 0.33 13.86 21.35
C TRP A 626 0.58 14.76 20.14
N LYS A 627 -0.16 14.62 19.03
CA LYS A 627 0.04 15.46 17.84
C LYS A 627 -0.26 16.95 18.09
N PRO A 628 -1.39 17.33 18.71
CA PRO A 628 -1.64 18.73 19.07
C PRO A 628 -0.60 19.27 20.08
N VAL A 629 -0.22 18.43 21.06
CA VAL A 629 0.79 18.76 22.08
C VAL A 629 2.16 19.02 21.44
N ALA A 630 2.56 18.19 20.48
CA ALA A 630 3.81 18.33 19.74
C ALA A 630 3.84 19.63 18.92
N VAL A 631 2.74 19.97 18.22
CA VAL A 631 2.61 21.21 17.46
C VAL A 631 2.63 22.43 18.38
N GLN A 632 1.98 22.36 19.54
CA GLN A 632 1.99 23.43 20.53
C GLN A 632 3.40 23.71 21.02
N TYR A 633 4.09 22.69 21.54
CA TYR A 633 5.46 22.85 22.05
C TYR A 633 6.46 23.25 20.96
N TYR A 634 6.27 22.79 19.72
CA TYR A 634 7.07 23.23 18.58
C TYR A 634 6.91 24.74 18.35
N GLY A 635 5.66 25.23 18.31
CA GLY A 635 5.39 26.66 18.18
C GLY A 635 5.93 27.50 19.35
N ASP A 636 5.82 26.99 20.59
CA ASP A 636 6.41 27.63 21.77
C ASP A 636 7.94 27.73 21.67
N SER A 637 8.58 26.62 21.32
CA SER A 637 10.04 26.55 21.17
C SER A 637 10.54 27.44 20.03
N LEU A 638 9.80 27.53 18.91
CA LEU A 638 10.17 28.38 17.78
C LEU A 638 10.11 29.86 18.16
N ARG A 639 9.05 30.29 18.86
CA ARG A 639 8.95 31.67 19.39
C ARG A 639 10.10 32.01 20.34
N GLN A 640 10.45 31.07 21.22
CA GLN A 640 11.53 31.25 22.18
C GLN A 640 12.91 31.24 21.50
N LEU A 641 13.08 30.47 20.43
CA LEU A 641 14.29 30.50 19.61
C LEU A 641 14.47 31.87 18.96
N ILE A 642 13.42 32.43 18.36
CA ILE A 642 13.45 33.80 17.79
C ILE A 642 13.87 34.83 18.85
N ALA A 643 13.30 34.75 20.05
CA ALA A 643 13.68 35.65 21.15
C ALA A 643 15.14 35.44 21.59
N SER A 644 15.59 34.18 21.65
CA SER A 644 16.95 33.80 22.02
C SER A 644 18.00 34.33 21.05
N LEU A 645 17.75 34.23 19.75
CA LEU A 645 18.65 34.72 18.69
C LEU A 645 18.83 36.25 18.72
N ASN A 646 17.81 36.96 19.22
CA ASN A 646 17.83 38.42 19.35
C ASN A 646 18.41 38.93 20.68
N CYS A 647 18.76 38.04 21.62
CA CYS A 647 19.31 38.42 22.92
C CYS A 647 20.82 38.06 23.02
N PRO A 648 21.73 39.05 23.13
CA PRO A 648 23.17 38.83 23.17
C PRO A 648 23.67 37.99 24.36
N THR A 649 22.87 37.85 25.42
CA THR A 649 23.19 37.08 26.62
C THR A 649 22.70 35.63 26.57
N SER A 650 22.11 35.20 25.45
CA SER A 650 21.67 33.82 25.29
C SER A 650 22.85 32.85 25.18
N TYR A 651 22.67 31.62 25.68
CA TYR A 651 23.68 30.56 25.59
C TYR A 651 23.68 29.98 24.17
N PRO A 652 24.80 30.08 23.43
CA PRO A 652 24.90 29.55 22.06
C PRO A 652 24.60 28.05 21.98
N ALA A 653 25.02 27.29 23.01
CA ALA A 653 24.76 25.86 23.12
C ALA A 653 23.27 25.52 23.23
N ASP A 654 22.48 26.35 23.90
CA ASP A 654 21.04 26.11 24.04
C ASP A 654 20.31 26.44 22.74
N SER A 655 20.72 27.52 22.06
CA SER A 655 20.14 27.91 20.77
C SER A 655 20.46 26.87 19.69
N LEU A 656 21.70 26.37 19.65
CA LEU A 656 22.09 25.32 18.71
C LEU A 656 21.37 24.00 19.02
N ALA A 657 21.36 23.55 20.28
CA ALA A 657 20.68 22.30 20.65
C ALA A 657 19.17 22.37 20.41
N ALA A 658 18.51 23.50 20.72
CA ALA A 658 17.11 23.71 20.38
C ALA A 658 16.87 23.63 18.86
N THR A 659 17.75 24.25 18.07
CA THR A 659 17.67 24.21 16.60
C THR A 659 17.81 22.77 16.08
N ILE A 660 18.70 21.96 16.67
CA ILE A 660 18.85 20.53 16.34
C ILE A 660 17.61 19.70 16.71
N LEU A 661 17.00 19.97 17.86
CA LEU A 661 15.76 19.29 18.28
C LEU A 661 14.59 19.66 17.36
N LEU A 662 14.49 20.94 16.97
CA LEU A 662 13.46 21.43 16.06
C LEU A 662 13.66 20.94 14.63
N SER A 663 14.90 20.91 14.11
CA SER A 663 15.19 20.32 12.80
C SER A 663 14.89 18.81 12.79
N SER A 664 15.14 18.12 13.90
CA SER A 664 14.75 16.72 14.08
C SER A 664 13.23 16.55 14.13
N TYR A 665 12.52 17.46 14.79
CA TYR A 665 11.06 17.47 14.82
C TYR A 665 10.51 17.67 13.41
N GLU A 666 11.03 18.65 12.66
CA GLU A 666 10.62 18.96 11.29
C GLU A 666 10.84 17.76 10.35
N LEU A 667 11.96 17.07 10.52
CA LEU A 667 12.26 15.81 9.82
C LEU A 667 11.21 14.72 10.11
N LEU A 668 10.81 14.55 11.38
CA LEU A 668 9.77 13.61 11.78
C LEU A 668 8.35 14.05 11.38
N ALA A 669 8.11 15.37 11.31
CA ALA A 669 6.82 15.97 11.01
C ALA A 669 6.46 15.83 9.52
N SER A 670 7.42 16.11 8.64
CA SER A 670 7.24 16.22 7.20
C SER A 670 8.43 15.62 6.44
N PRO A 671 8.53 14.28 6.34
CA PRO A 671 9.56 13.63 5.53
C PRO A 671 9.32 13.93 4.03
N GLY A 672 10.19 14.70 3.39
CA GLY A 672 10.02 15.16 2.00
C GLY A 672 11.22 15.91 1.42
N LEU A 673 11.09 16.37 0.16
CA LEU A 673 12.15 16.95 -0.68
C LEU A 673 12.76 18.27 -0.15
N ASP A 674 12.18 18.89 0.88
CA ASP A 674 12.64 20.15 1.48
C ASP A 674 13.56 19.96 2.71
N HIS A 675 14.04 18.74 2.99
CA HIS A 675 14.91 18.45 4.16
C HIS A 675 16.17 19.34 4.25
N ARG A 676 16.69 19.77 3.10
CA ARG A 676 17.80 20.73 2.99
C ARG A 676 17.53 22.05 3.75
N ARG A 677 16.29 22.55 3.76
CA ARG A 677 15.93 23.80 4.46
C ARG A 677 16.09 23.64 5.97
N HIS A 678 15.63 22.52 6.53
CA HIS A 678 15.65 22.24 7.97
C HIS A 678 17.08 22.12 8.53
N VAL A 679 17.99 21.47 7.80
CA VAL A 679 19.40 21.31 8.23
C VAL A 679 20.22 22.60 8.09
N SER A 680 19.82 23.50 7.19
CA SER A 680 20.54 24.75 6.91
C SER A 680 20.43 25.80 8.04
N GLY A 681 19.34 25.79 8.82
CA GLY A 681 19.23 26.62 10.02
C GLY A 681 20.29 26.29 11.09
N ALA A 682 20.52 25.00 11.34
CA ALA A 682 21.57 24.54 12.24
C ALA A 682 22.97 24.91 11.75
N LEU A 683 23.22 24.77 10.43
CA LEU A 683 24.50 25.18 9.82
C LEU A 683 24.81 26.67 10.02
N THR A 684 23.78 27.51 9.95
CA THR A 684 23.93 28.96 10.18
C THR A 684 24.45 29.25 11.58
N LEU A 685 23.92 28.58 12.61
CA LEU A 685 24.41 28.71 13.99
C LEU A 685 25.80 28.10 14.20
N ILE A 686 26.08 26.95 13.57
CA ILE A 686 27.40 26.32 13.61
C ILE A 686 28.46 27.29 13.11
N ARG A 687 28.22 27.95 11.97
CA ARG A 687 29.12 28.96 11.41
C ARG A 687 29.20 30.22 12.27
N THR A 688 28.06 30.74 12.72
CA THR A 688 27.98 31.98 13.51
C THR A 688 28.73 31.85 14.84
N HIS A 689 28.64 30.70 15.50
CA HIS A 689 29.29 30.46 16.79
C HIS A 689 30.63 29.73 16.68
N GLY A 690 31.12 29.44 15.46
CA GLY A 690 32.38 28.73 15.24
C GLY A 690 32.41 27.32 15.84
N CYS A 691 31.26 26.64 15.89
CA CYS A 691 31.14 25.29 16.41
C CYS A 691 31.88 24.31 15.49
N ARG A 692 32.64 23.38 16.09
CA ARG A 692 33.43 22.36 15.39
C ARG A 692 33.25 20.99 16.04
N ALA A 693 33.65 19.94 15.34
CA ALA A 693 33.72 18.58 15.88
C ALA A 693 34.56 18.47 17.15
N SER A 694 35.61 19.30 17.27
CA SER A 694 36.50 19.40 18.44
C SER A 694 35.99 20.32 19.56
N SER A 695 34.77 20.84 19.45
CA SER A 695 34.14 21.59 20.55
C SER A 695 33.91 20.65 21.75
N GLU A 696 33.54 21.20 22.90
CA GLU A 696 33.30 20.42 24.11
C GLU A 696 31.82 20.44 24.53
N GLY A 697 31.43 19.43 25.30
CA GLY A 697 30.10 19.31 25.90
C GLY A 697 28.96 19.35 24.87
N LEU A 698 27.89 20.07 25.21
CA LEU A 698 26.66 20.09 24.40
C LEU A 698 26.87 20.68 22.99
N MET A 699 27.85 21.58 22.80
CA MET A 699 28.17 22.11 21.47
C MET A 699 28.73 21.03 20.54
N ALA A 700 29.64 20.20 21.07
CA ALA A 700 30.22 19.07 20.35
C ALA A 700 29.15 18.04 19.99
N ALA A 701 28.31 17.68 20.96
CA ALA A 701 27.23 16.72 20.75
C ALA A 701 26.26 17.23 19.67
N ALA A 702 25.88 18.51 19.72
CA ALA A 702 24.99 19.11 18.73
C ALA A 702 25.61 19.12 17.32
N PHE A 703 26.93 19.33 17.22
CA PHE A 703 27.66 19.21 15.96
C PHE A 703 27.57 17.79 15.38
N TRP A 704 27.78 16.76 16.19
CA TRP A 704 27.75 15.37 15.71
C TRP A 704 26.34 14.91 15.33
N VAL A 705 25.29 15.41 16.00
CA VAL A 705 23.91 15.21 15.55
C VAL A 705 23.67 15.89 14.20
N TYR A 706 24.11 17.14 14.04
CA TYR A 706 24.05 17.85 12.76
C TYR A 706 24.77 17.09 11.64
N ALA A 707 26.01 16.64 11.88
CA ALA A 707 26.82 15.92 10.90
C ALA A 707 26.09 14.68 10.35
N ARG A 708 25.40 13.93 11.21
CA ARG A 708 24.58 12.78 10.80
C ARG A 708 23.35 13.19 9.99
N GLN A 709 22.69 14.30 10.34
CA GLN A 709 21.57 14.85 9.57
C GLN A 709 22.03 15.34 8.18
N ASP A 710 23.17 16.01 8.09
CA ASP A 710 23.75 16.51 6.84
C ASP A 710 24.18 15.37 5.91
N ILE A 711 24.80 14.30 6.44
CA ILE A 711 25.09 13.08 5.68
C ILE A 711 23.82 12.43 5.13
N ALA A 712 22.78 12.29 5.96
CA ALA A 712 21.52 11.70 5.53
C ALA A 712 20.88 12.53 4.40
N MET A 713 20.91 13.86 4.52
CA MET A 713 20.47 14.79 3.49
C MET A 713 21.29 14.63 2.20
N ALA A 714 22.61 14.60 2.30
CA ALA A 714 23.53 14.52 1.17
C ALA A 714 23.32 13.24 0.34
N LEU A 715 23.10 12.10 1.01
CA LEU A 715 22.82 10.83 0.34
C LEU A 715 21.44 10.82 -0.34
N VAL A 716 20.40 11.35 0.31
CA VAL A 716 19.04 11.41 -0.26
C VAL A 716 19.00 12.27 -1.53
N HIS A 717 19.83 13.30 -1.59
CA HIS A 717 19.84 14.26 -2.70
C HIS A 717 21.02 14.07 -3.67
N GLU A 718 21.81 13.00 -3.53
CA GLU A 718 22.99 12.72 -4.35
C GLU A 718 23.92 13.94 -4.51
N CYS A 719 24.16 14.64 -3.40
CA CYS A 719 24.94 15.86 -3.38
C CYS A 719 26.04 15.81 -2.30
N PRO A 720 27.05 16.70 -2.35
CA PRO A 720 27.99 16.85 -1.25
C PRO A 720 27.28 17.32 0.03
N THR A 721 27.88 17.04 1.19
CA THR A 721 27.42 17.57 2.48
C THR A 721 27.41 19.11 2.48
N LEU A 722 26.45 19.74 3.15
CA LEU A 722 26.35 21.21 3.22
C LEU A 722 27.54 21.82 3.97
N LEU A 723 28.02 21.13 5.01
CA LEU A 723 29.30 21.44 5.65
C LEU A 723 30.38 20.49 5.10
N PRO A 724 31.35 21.00 4.34
CA PRO A 724 32.45 20.18 3.82
C PRO A 724 33.20 19.47 4.97
N PRO A 725 33.54 18.18 4.84
CA PRO A 725 34.18 17.42 5.92
C PRO A 725 35.54 17.98 6.39
N ASP A 726 36.22 18.72 5.51
CA ASP A 726 37.49 19.37 5.81
C ASP A 726 37.31 20.57 6.75
N GLU A 727 36.11 21.15 6.82
CA GLU A 727 35.76 22.25 7.72
C GLU A 727 35.31 21.78 9.11
N TRP A 728 35.16 20.46 9.33
CA TRP A 728 34.62 19.92 10.59
C TRP A 728 35.56 20.14 11.78
N GLY A 729 36.86 20.36 11.54
CA GLY A 729 37.84 20.60 12.59
C GLY A 729 38.10 19.37 13.47
N VAL A 730 38.13 18.18 12.87
CA VAL A 730 38.44 16.92 13.57
C VAL A 730 39.95 16.77 13.82
N SER A 731 40.31 16.13 14.93
CA SER A 731 41.66 15.70 15.23
C SER A 731 41.59 14.30 15.81
N TRP A 732 42.31 13.35 15.20
CA TRP A 732 42.23 11.94 15.54
C TRP A 732 43.53 11.48 16.20
N ASP A 733 43.42 10.89 17.39
CA ASP A 733 44.54 10.21 18.04
C ASP A 733 44.73 8.83 17.39
N GLU A 734 45.97 8.50 17.02
CA GLU A 734 46.32 7.19 16.47
C GLU A 734 46.13 6.05 17.47
N ARG A 735 46.04 6.36 18.76
CA ARG A 735 45.81 5.39 19.85
C ARG A 735 44.38 5.40 20.38
N GLU A 736 43.44 6.00 19.64
CA GLU A 736 42.04 6.07 20.08
C GLU A 736 41.41 4.67 20.15
N THR A 737 40.82 4.35 21.30
CA THR A 737 40.13 3.07 21.53
C THR A 737 38.68 3.27 21.98
N ARG A 738 38.25 4.51 22.23
CA ARG A 738 36.87 4.80 22.65
C ARG A 738 35.92 4.60 21.49
N GLU A 739 34.85 3.87 21.77
CA GLU A 739 33.90 3.44 20.75
C GLU A 739 33.18 4.61 20.09
N GLY A 740 32.79 5.63 20.88
CA GLY A 740 32.19 6.85 20.34
C GLY A 740 33.13 7.62 19.41
N GLN A 741 34.41 7.72 19.74
CA GLN A 741 35.38 8.44 18.89
C GLN A 741 35.66 7.68 17.59
N LEU A 742 35.82 6.35 17.66
CA LEU A 742 35.95 5.51 16.47
C LEU A 742 34.68 5.54 15.60
N GLY A 743 33.50 5.62 16.20
CA GLY A 743 32.24 5.82 15.49
C GLY A 743 32.16 7.19 14.80
N ASN A 744 32.57 8.27 15.46
CA ASN A 744 32.63 9.60 14.87
C ASN A 744 33.69 9.70 13.75
N GLN A 745 34.81 8.96 13.84
CA GLN A 745 35.76 8.80 12.73
C GLN A 745 35.11 8.19 11.50
N MET A 746 34.31 7.14 11.68
CA MET A 746 33.55 6.52 10.59
C MET A 746 32.55 7.50 9.95
N VAL A 747 31.82 8.28 10.76
CA VAL A 747 30.89 9.31 10.27
C VAL A 747 31.61 10.35 9.41
N TRP A 748 32.80 10.80 9.84
CA TRP A 748 33.61 11.74 9.08
C TRP A 748 34.18 11.15 7.77
N LEU A 749 34.66 9.90 7.80
CA LEU A 749 35.14 9.20 6.60
C LEU A 749 34.01 9.03 5.57
N LEU A 750 32.81 8.68 6.03
CA LEU A 750 31.63 8.59 5.16
C LEU A 750 31.31 9.94 4.50
N ALA A 751 31.32 11.03 5.27
CA ALA A 751 31.12 12.37 4.72
C ALA A 751 32.16 12.73 3.64
N ARG A 752 33.42 12.31 3.82
CA ARG A 752 34.48 12.50 2.81
C ARG A 752 34.27 11.70 1.55
N VAL A 753 33.81 10.46 1.67
CA VAL A 753 33.44 9.63 0.51
C VAL A 753 32.29 10.27 -0.25
N ILE A 754 31.24 10.73 0.44
CA ILE A 754 30.09 11.43 -0.16
C ILE A 754 30.54 12.71 -0.88
N ALA A 755 31.31 13.57 -0.19
CA ALA A 755 31.81 14.81 -0.74
C ALA A 755 32.72 14.60 -1.95
N HIS A 756 33.51 13.52 -1.99
CA HIS A 756 34.33 13.17 -3.15
C HIS A 756 33.48 12.60 -4.30
N THR A 757 32.49 11.76 -4.00
CA THR A 757 31.65 11.08 -4.99
C THR A 757 30.73 12.04 -5.74
N PHE A 758 30.10 12.97 -5.03
CA PHE A 758 29.12 13.90 -5.60
C PHE A 758 29.69 15.29 -5.94
N ARG A 759 31.03 15.43 -6.03
CA ARG A 759 31.65 16.72 -6.37
C ARG A 759 31.47 17.10 -7.83
N SER A 760 31.49 18.39 -8.12
CA SER A 760 31.55 18.90 -9.51
C SER A 760 32.86 18.49 -10.19
N THR A 761 32.75 17.86 -11.36
CA THR A 761 33.89 17.37 -12.16
C THR A 761 34.45 18.40 -13.13
N THR A 762 33.87 19.60 -13.17
CA THR A 762 34.23 20.67 -14.12
C THR A 762 35.67 21.14 -13.90
N GLY A 763 36.58 20.77 -14.81
CA GLY A 763 37.98 21.22 -14.81
C GLY A 763 38.98 20.37 -14.02
N GLN A 764 38.59 19.20 -13.47
CA GLN A 764 39.52 18.27 -12.79
C GLN A 764 40.00 17.16 -13.71
N SER A 765 41.27 16.76 -13.58
CA SER A 765 41.80 15.63 -14.34
C SER A 765 41.30 14.30 -13.77
N VAL A 766 41.12 13.30 -14.64
CA VAL A 766 40.74 11.93 -14.25
C VAL A 766 41.73 11.33 -13.25
N GLN A 767 43.01 11.69 -13.37
CA GLN A 767 44.07 11.25 -12.48
C GLN A 767 43.92 11.81 -11.05
N ALA A 768 43.58 13.08 -10.90
CA ALA A 768 43.37 13.67 -9.57
C ALA A 768 42.16 13.05 -8.85
N LEU A 769 41.14 12.63 -9.59
CA LEU A 769 39.98 11.93 -9.05
C LEU A 769 40.36 10.50 -8.60
N SER A 770 41.14 9.76 -9.38
CA SER A 770 41.57 8.41 -9.00
C SER A 770 42.52 8.41 -7.80
N GLU A 771 43.44 9.39 -7.73
CA GLU A 771 44.35 9.57 -6.58
C GLU A 771 43.56 9.89 -5.29
N GLY A 772 42.58 10.79 -5.35
CA GLY A 772 41.73 11.11 -4.21
C GLY A 772 40.92 9.90 -3.74
N ARG A 773 40.41 9.09 -4.67
CA ARG A 773 39.68 7.87 -4.34
C ARG A 773 40.57 6.79 -3.72
N ALA A 774 41.76 6.56 -4.27
CA ALA A 774 42.73 5.63 -3.70
C ALA A 774 43.11 6.03 -2.27
N SER A 775 43.32 7.32 -2.01
CA SER A 775 43.60 7.83 -0.67
C SER A 775 42.45 7.59 0.32
N LEU A 776 41.19 7.67 -0.12
CA LEU A 776 40.03 7.37 0.74
C LEU A 776 39.91 5.88 1.06
N ILE A 777 40.18 4.99 0.10
CA ILE A 777 40.24 3.54 0.33
C ILE A 777 41.30 3.22 1.39
N GLU A 778 42.51 3.78 1.23
CA GLU A 778 43.61 3.57 2.16
C GLU A 778 43.25 4.07 3.56
N GLN A 779 42.63 5.25 3.69
CA GLN A 779 42.23 5.79 4.99
C GLN A 779 41.14 4.97 5.67
N LEU A 780 40.17 4.46 4.90
CA LEU A 780 39.25 3.47 5.41
C LEU A 780 40.04 2.26 5.91
N ASP A 781 40.90 1.68 5.06
CA ASP A 781 41.65 0.44 5.35
C ASP A 781 42.41 0.53 6.67
N VAL A 782 43.15 1.62 6.84
CA VAL A 782 43.89 1.96 8.05
C VAL A 782 42.95 2.06 9.26
N TRP A 783 41.78 2.70 9.13
CA TRP A 783 40.82 2.81 10.22
C TRP A 783 40.29 1.44 10.66
N HIS A 784 39.89 0.57 9.72
CA HIS A 784 39.36 -0.76 10.04
C HIS A 784 40.41 -1.71 10.62
N GLU A 785 41.65 -1.65 10.14
CA GLU A 785 42.75 -2.43 10.72
C GLU A 785 43.05 -2.02 12.16
N ARG A 786 42.86 -0.73 12.50
CA ARG A 786 43.06 -0.18 13.86
C ARG A 786 41.91 -0.47 14.83
N LEU A 787 40.79 -1.04 14.37
CA LEU A 787 39.66 -1.33 15.26
C LEU A 787 40.03 -2.34 16.36
N PRO A 788 39.67 -2.08 17.64
CA PRO A 788 39.88 -3.03 18.74
C PRO A 788 39.16 -4.37 18.51
N GLU A 789 39.62 -5.42 19.20
CA GLU A 789 38.99 -6.76 19.14
C GLU A 789 37.51 -6.75 19.53
N SER A 790 37.07 -5.80 20.37
CA SER A 790 35.66 -5.66 20.75
C SER A 790 34.71 -5.37 19.57
N PHE A 791 35.23 -4.80 18.49
CA PHE A 791 34.51 -4.56 17.23
C PHE A 791 34.49 -5.78 16.30
N ARG A 792 35.21 -6.85 16.65
CA ARG A 792 35.26 -8.09 15.86
C ARG A 792 34.27 -9.10 16.42
N GLY A 793 33.34 -9.56 15.58
CA GLY A 793 32.38 -10.60 15.94
C GLY A 793 33.04 -11.97 16.11
N THR A 794 32.73 -12.65 17.20
CA THR A 794 33.17 -14.01 17.53
C THR A 794 32.16 -15.02 17.00
N ALA A 795 32.60 -15.97 16.17
CA ALA A 795 31.71 -16.99 15.61
C ALA A 795 31.13 -17.92 16.71
N PHE A 796 29.85 -18.28 16.59
CA PHE A 796 29.17 -19.24 17.48
C PHE A 796 28.13 -20.08 16.72
N GLY A 797 27.89 -21.30 17.19
CA GLY A 797 26.84 -22.17 16.65
C GLY A 797 27.14 -22.80 15.28
N PRO A 798 26.20 -23.60 14.74
CA PRO A 798 26.32 -24.21 13.42
C PRO A 798 26.15 -23.18 12.29
N PRO A 799 26.68 -23.44 11.07
CA PRO A 799 26.51 -22.56 9.91
C PRO A 799 25.04 -22.38 9.55
N LEU A 800 24.67 -21.17 9.14
CA LEU A 800 23.36 -20.88 8.53
C LEU A 800 23.26 -21.53 7.14
N GLU A 801 22.05 -21.65 6.58
CA GLU A 801 21.81 -22.32 5.28
C GLU A 801 22.63 -21.76 4.10
N GLU A 802 23.15 -20.54 4.22
CA GLU A 802 24.02 -19.86 3.24
C GLU A 802 25.52 -20.10 3.45
N GLY A 803 25.92 -20.92 4.44
CA GLY A 803 27.33 -21.26 4.71
C GLY A 803 28.11 -20.25 5.55
N SER A 804 27.45 -19.21 6.07
CA SER A 804 28.03 -18.25 7.01
C SER A 804 27.88 -18.72 8.46
N LEU A 805 28.90 -18.49 9.29
CA LEU A 805 28.84 -18.76 10.74
C LEU A 805 28.21 -17.56 11.47
N PRO A 806 27.21 -17.78 12.35
CA PRO A 806 26.69 -16.71 13.20
C PRO A 806 27.81 -16.07 14.01
N ARG A 807 27.85 -14.74 14.11
CA ARG A 807 28.82 -14.01 14.95
C ARG A 807 28.14 -13.26 16.08
N TRP A 808 28.69 -13.39 17.28
CA TRP A 808 28.33 -12.62 18.46
C TRP A 808 29.35 -11.48 18.63
N PHE A 809 28.87 -10.25 18.81
CA PHE A 809 29.75 -9.10 19.00
C PHE A 809 29.63 -8.59 20.43
N ALA A 810 30.78 -8.25 21.03
CA ALA A 810 30.84 -7.75 22.39
C ALA A 810 30.17 -6.37 22.54
N VAL A 811 30.17 -5.58 21.46
CA VAL A 811 29.46 -4.32 21.37
C VAL A 811 28.14 -4.57 20.64
N PRO A 812 26.97 -4.52 21.32
CA PRO A 812 25.69 -4.89 20.71
C PRO A 812 25.30 -4.06 19.47
N SER A 813 25.79 -2.82 19.36
CA SER A 813 25.59 -1.96 18.18
C SER A 813 26.41 -2.42 16.95
N THR A 814 27.41 -3.27 17.14
CA THR A 814 28.24 -3.85 16.06
C THR A 814 27.74 -5.22 15.57
N GLY A 815 26.86 -5.89 16.34
CA GLY A 815 26.51 -7.30 16.12
C GLY A 815 25.15 -7.63 15.54
N LYS A 816 24.38 -6.65 15.04
CA LYS A 816 23.21 -6.92 14.21
C LYS A 816 23.63 -7.09 12.75
N GLU A 817 24.34 -8.19 12.46
CA GLU A 817 24.55 -8.68 11.09
C GLU A 817 23.23 -9.28 10.57
N SER A 818 22.38 -8.44 9.98
CA SER A 818 21.42 -8.92 8.97
C SER A 818 22.17 -8.96 7.63
N PRO A 819 22.07 -10.04 6.83
CA PRO A 819 22.82 -10.18 5.57
C PRO A 819 22.55 -9.08 4.54
N ASN A 820 21.58 -8.19 4.76
CA ASN A 820 21.22 -7.09 3.84
C ASN A 820 21.29 -5.67 4.44
N THR A 821 21.80 -5.43 5.66
CA THR A 821 21.63 -4.11 6.32
C THR A 821 22.81 -3.61 7.16
N THR A 822 24.02 -3.95 6.76
CA THR A 822 25.23 -3.22 7.19
C THR A 822 25.90 -2.72 5.93
N LEU A 823 26.30 -1.44 5.87
CA LEU A 823 27.34 -0.99 4.94
C LEU A 823 28.54 -1.88 5.22
N THR A 824 28.65 -2.99 4.50
CA THR A 824 29.72 -3.95 4.77
C THR A 824 31.04 -3.23 4.52
N TRP A 825 32.10 -3.66 5.18
CA TRP A 825 33.45 -3.22 4.86
C TRP A 825 33.73 -3.22 3.34
N ASN A 826 33.13 -4.19 2.64
CA ASN A 826 33.18 -4.32 1.19
C ASN A 826 32.28 -3.33 0.42
N GLU A 827 31.21 -2.83 1.00
CA GLU A 827 30.33 -1.81 0.41
C GLU A 827 30.89 -0.39 0.57
N LEU A 828 31.50 -0.07 1.72
CA LEU A 828 32.33 1.16 1.87
C LEU A 828 33.52 1.14 0.90
N LYS A 829 34.17 -0.03 0.75
CA LYS A 829 35.12 -0.25 -0.33
C LYS A 829 34.46 -0.19 -1.71
N GLY A 830 33.21 -0.63 -1.89
CA GLY A 830 32.48 -0.61 -3.16
C GLY A 830 32.24 0.80 -3.69
N PHE A 831 31.76 1.70 -2.81
CA PHE A 831 31.66 3.14 -3.10
C PHE A 831 33.01 3.75 -3.52
N SER A 832 34.10 3.26 -2.92
CA SER A 832 35.46 3.67 -3.24
C SER A 832 36.18 2.74 -4.24
N ARG A 833 35.55 1.69 -4.79
CA ARG A 833 36.07 0.70 -5.78
C ARG A 833 35.38 0.77 -7.13
N CYS A 834 34.60 1.82 -7.42
CA CYS A 834 34.16 2.16 -8.77
C CYS A 834 35.35 2.52 -9.71
N ASP A 835 36.31 1.61 -9.90
CA ASP A 835 37.37 1.69 -10.89
C ASP A 835 36.79 1.35 -12.26
N VAL A 836 36.56 2.40 -13.02
CA VAL A 836 36.86 2.40 -14.45
C VAL A 836 38.38 2.22 -14.58
N TYR A 837 38.81 0.94 -14.64
CA TYR A 837 40.12 0.36 -14.95
C TYR A 837 41.37 1.26 -14.99
N ALA A 838 42.37 0.89 -14.17
CA ALA A 838 43.78 1.10 -14.46
C ALA A 838 44.38 -0.16 -15.10
N SER A 839 44.59 -0.14 -16.41
CA SER A 839 45.71 -0.83 -17.07
C SER A 839 45.74 -0.42 -18.54
N PHE A 840 46.71 0.42 -18.91
CA PHE A 840 47.63 0.18 -20.04
C PHE A 840 48.63 1.33 -20.10
N SER A 841 49.87 1.08 -19.66
CA SER A 841 51.04 1.84 -20.09
C SER A 841 51.48 1.34 -21.49
N PRO A 842 52.12 2.21 -22.30
CA PRO A 842 52.40 1.95 -23.72
C PRO A 842 53.60 1.00 -23.91
N PRO A 843 53.73 0.37 -25.10
CA PRO A 843 54.76 -0.65 -25.37
C PRO A 843 56.15 -0.02 -25.59
N PRO A 844 57.26 -0.74 -25.29
CA PRO A 844 58.55 -0.42 -25.85
C PRO A 844 58.62 -0.86 -27.32
N THR A 845 59.23 -0.01 -28.12
CA THR A 845 59.63 -0.17 -29.52
C THR A 845 60.26 -1.52 -29.86
N THR A 846 59.90 -2.08 -31.03
CA THR A 846 60.88 -2.67 -31.95
C THR A 846 60.45 -2.45 -33.40
N CYS A 847 61.27 -1.70 -34.14
CA CYS A 847 61.33 -1.72 -35.60
C CYS A 847 61.65 -3.13 -36.11
N ARG A 848 60.97 -3.54 -37.19
CA ARG A 848 61.50 -4.10 -38.46
C ARG A 848 60.49 -5.04 -39.11
N GLY A 849 60.21 -4.83 -40.40
CA GLY A 849 59.72 -5.91 -41.25
C GLY A 849 58.80 -5.52 -42.40
N VAL A 850 59.34 -4.73 -43.35
CA VAL A 850 58.85 -4.45 -44.72
C VAL A 850 57.65 -3.51 -44.87
#